data_AF-A0A511RI63-F1
#
_entry.id   AF-A0A511RI63-F1
#
_cell.length_a   1.000
_cell.length_b   1.000
_cell.length_c   1.000
_cell.angle_alpha   90.00
_cell.angle_beta   90.00
_cell.angle_gamma   90.00
#
_symmetry.space_group_name_H-M   'P 1'
#
loop_
_entity.id
_entity.type
_entity.pdbx_description
1 polymer ?
#
loop_
_entity_poly.entity_id
_entity_poly.type
_entity_poly.pdbx_seq_one_letter_code
_entity_poly.pdbx_strand_id
1 'polypeptide(L)'
;MPIATENTPQPHRFSAVLGGRELVIETGKYARQASGSVWVRYGETIVMATAEGSKEPIDMPFLPLTVEFEERHYAIGKIPGSFMRREGRPGEKAILSARMTDRPIRPLFPKGFRHEVQVILTVLAADQQNPPDVLGPLAASAALMLSDVPWDGPIASVRVGRVNGELVLNPTLQQLDESDLDLIVAGSKDAIIMVEAGAKEVGEDLLVEALDFAHREMQPLIALQQEMREQLGKPKFAWSPPATLSDEELEAFYRLAIERGLKDVLLTASKHERAEALDAFRDALIAEIVPEEDEDAEARRALYKQAFGDVTKRELRRMIVEEKKRADGRGPAEIRPIWIEVDVLPRSHGSAIFTRGETQVLGTVTLGTGRDEQIIDDLGLDESEDFLVHYNFPPYSTGEVKRLRGVSRREVGHGNLAKRALKPMLPEKDAFPYTIRVVGDVLESNGSSSMATVCAGCLALMDAGVPIKKPVAGIAMGLVKPEEGEPVVLTDILGMEDALGDMDFKVTGTRDGVTALQMDIKVQGLDAAVMRRALEQARAARLAILDQMEKVLPEPRKELKPFAPRILALKIPVDKIGAVIGPGGKNIRALEELGVSIDIEEDGTVRIYSAEGGAAEEAKARIENLTREAKVGEIYEGVVVRTTNFGAFIQLFPGTEGLLHISQIAEERVDKVEDHLKVGDKITVKVNRIDEKGRVDLVRPELEGKIPPRRPPRSGGPRRR
;
A
#
# COMPACT_ATOMS: atom_id res chain seq x y z
N MET A 1 25.96 47.53 5.10
CA MET A 1 25.16 46.39 4.59
C MET A 1 25.37 46.34 3.09
N PRO A 2 25.68 45.17 2.48
CA PRO A 2 25.81 45.10 1.03
C PRO A 2 24.48 45.52 0.39
N ILE A 3 24.55 46.35 -0.65
CA ILE A 3 23.39 46.82 -1.41
C ILE A 3 22.72 45.58 -2.02
N ALA A 4 21.43 45.38 -1.74
CA ALA A 4 20.67 44.30 -2.33
C ALA A 4 20.69 44.46 -3.86
N THR A 5 21.28 43.49 -4.55
CA THR A 5 21.26 43.42 -6.01
C THR A 5 20.10 42.53 -6.45
N GLU A 6 19.73 42.53 -7.74
CA GLU A 6 18.79 41.54 -8.30
C GLU A 6 19.25 40.08 -8.02
N ASN A 7 20.56 39.87 -7.87
CA ASN A 7 21.14 38.58 -7.53
C ASN A 7 21.16 38.28 -6.03
N THR A 8 20.59 39.12 -5.17
CA THR A 8 20.45 38.87 -3.74
C THR A 8 19.10 38.19 -3.45
N PRO A 9 19.06 37.08 -2.70
CA PRO A 9 17.80 36.43 -2.33
C PRO A 9 16.83 37.38 -1.59
N GLN A 10 15.58 37.46 -2.05
CA GLN A 10 14.52 38.22 -1.38
C GLN A 10 13.34 37.28 -1.08
N PRO A 11 13.10 36.91 0.18
CA PRO A 11 12.01 36.01 0.52
C PRO A 11 10.66 36.75 0.45
N HIS A 12 9.69 36.11 -0.19
CA HIS A 12 8.28 36.46 -0.10
C HIS A 12 7.55 35.33 0.60
N ARG A 13 6.77 35.66 1.63
CA ARG A 13 6.07 34.69 2.48
C ARG A 13 4.58 34.94 2.45
N PHE A 14 3.83 33.89 2.15
CA PHE A 14 2.38 33.84 2.13
C PHE A 14 1.93 32.77 3.12
N SER A 15 0.85 33.00 3.87
CA SER A 15 0.36 31.99 4.81
C SER A 15 -1.17 31.94 4.89
N ALA A 16 -1.66 30.76 5.25
CA ALA A 16 -3.07 30.49 5.53
C ALA A 16 -3.18 29.55 6.73
N VAL A 17 -4.33 29.59 7.41
CA VAL A 17 -4.63 28.63 8.48
C VAL A 17 -5.33 27.43 7.86
N LEU A 18 -4.83 26.23 8.17
CA LEU A 18 -5.35 24.96 7.68
C LEU A 18 -5.36 23.96 8.83
N GLY A 19 -6.52 23.41 9.19
CA GLY A 19 -6.63 22.42 10.27
C GLY A 19 -6.08 22.94 11.60
N GLY A 20 -6.37 24.22 11.92
CA GLY A 20 -5.92 24.89 13.14
C GLY A 20 -4.43 25.25 13.19
N ARG A 21 -3.66 25.02 12.12
CA ARG A 21 -2.21 25.26 12.06
C ARG A 21 -1.84 26.18 10.90
N GLU A 22 -0.73 26.89 11.02
CA GLU A 22 -0.22 27.76 9.95
C GLU A 22 0.43 26.92 8.85
N LEU A 23 -0.04 27.11 7.61
CA LEU A 23 0.65 26.70 6.39
C LEU A 23 1.32 27.91 5.75
N VAL A 24 2.57 27.76 5.34
CA VAL A 24 3.39 28.83 4.78
C VAL A 24 3.92 28.43 3.42
N ILE A 25 3.80 29.33 2.44
CA ILE A 25 4.45 29.20 1.13
C ILE A 25 5.48 30.34 0.99
N GLU A 26 6.74 29.99 0.82
CA GLU A 26 7.85 30.93 0.62
C GLU A 26 8.43 30.82 -0.80
N THR A 27 8.75 31.95 -1.44
CA THR A 27 9.43 32.01 -2.76
C THR A 27 10.46 33.16 -2.81
N GLY A 28 11.20 33.27 -3.90
CA GLY A 28 12.17 34.35 -4.16
C GLY A 28 13.52 34.21 -3.46
N LYS A 29 13.66 33.24 -2.55
CA LYS A 29 14.91 32.98 -1.81
C LYS A 29 15.76 31.83 -2.39
N TYR A 30 15.13 30.72 -2.76
CA TYR A 30 15.80 29.48 -3.16
C TYR A 30 15.45 29.09 -4.61
N ALA A 31 16.35 28.36 -5.27
CA ALA A 31 16.16 27.82 -6.63
C ALA A 31 15.69 28.84 -7.70
N ARG A 32 16.15 30.10 -7.61
CA ARG A 32 15.70 31.23 -8.44
C ARG A 32 15.96 31.09 -9.96
N GLN A 33 16.74 30.09 -10.37
CA GLN A 33 16.94 29.78 -11.79
C GLN A 33 15.78 28.99 -12.39
N ALA A 34 15.00 28.27 -11.58
CA ALA A 34 13.80 27.60 -12.06
C ALA A 34 12.75 28.62 -12.52
N SER A 35 11.91 28.23 -13.46
CA SER A 35 10.80 29.05 -13.90
C SER A 35 9.85 29.35 -12.74
N GLY A 36 9.46 28.35 -11.95
CA GLY A 36 8.79 28.54 -10.68
C GLY A 36 9.48 27.77 -9.56
N SER A 37 9.57 28.36 -8.36
CA SER A 37 10.06 27.66 -7.17
C SER A 37 9.35 28.12 -5.90
N VAL A 38 9.03 27.18 -5.01
CA VAL A 38 8.44 27.45 -3.69
C VAL A 38 8.96 26.49 -2.64
N TRP A 39 8.94 26.93 -1.38
CA TRP A 39 9.00 26.08 -0.20
C TRP A 39 7.64 26.12 0.48
N VAL A 40 6.98 24.98 0.60
CA VAL A 40 5.75 24.83 1.37
C VAL A 40 6.10 24.23 2.72
N ARG A 41 5.67 24.89 3.81
CA ARG A 41 5.90 24.45 5.19
C ARG A 41 4.57 24.30 5.92
N TYR A 42 4.38 23.16 6.57
CA TYR A 42 3.24 22.89 7.45
C TYR A 42 3.74 22.20 8.72
N GLY A 43 3.64 22.88 9.86
CA GLY A 43 4.41 22.52 11.04
C GLY A 43 5.92 22.72 10.80
N GLU A 44 6.71 21.68 11.00
CA GLU A 44 8.14 21.65 10.69
C GLU A 44 8.45 20.85 9.41
N THR A 45 7.46 20.18 8.81
CA THR A 45 7.58 19.55 7.50
C THR A 45 7.70 20.59 6.39
N ILE A 46 8.72 20.46 5.54
CA ILE A 46 9.03 21.35 4.41
C ILE A 46 9.18 20.55 3.12
N VAL A 47 8.38 20.91 2.11
CA VAL A 47 8.51 20.40 0.74
C VAL A 47 8.88 21.56 -0.19
N MET A 48 10.02 21.46 -0.85
CA MET A 48 10.38 22.35 -1.94
C MET A 48 9.79 21.82 -3.24
N ALA A 49 9.23 22.70 -4.06
CA ALA A 49 8.82 22.38 -5.42
C ALA A 49 9.45 23.33 -6.43
N THR A 50 9.85 22.80 -7.58
CA THR A 50 10.29 23.56 -8.76
C THR A 50 9.51 23.13 -9.98
N ALA A 51 9.19 24.07 -10.86
CA ALA A 51 8.53 23.81 -12.15
C ALA A 51 9.30 24.48 -13.29
N GLU A 52 9.53 23.73 -14.37
CA GLU A 52 10.24 24.17 -15.57
C GLU A 52 9.55 23.62 -16.83
N GLY A 53 9.55 24.40 -17.91
CA GLY A 53 9.09 23.99 -19.23
C GLY A 53 10.19 24.14 -20.28
N SER A 54 10.28 23.22 -21.25
CA SER A 54 11.18 23.37 -22.39
C SER A 54 10.74 24.55 -23.27
N LYS A 55 11.71 25.27 -23.84
CA LYS A 55 11.42 26.38 -24.76
C LYS A 55 10.77 25.93 -26.05
N GLU A 56 11.25 24.82 -26.60
CA GLU A 56 10.74 24.22 -27.83
C GLU A 56 9.84 23.02 -27.50
N PRO A 57 8.77 22.78 -28.28
CA PRO A 57 7.97 21.58 -28.17
C PRO A 57 8.75 20.36 -28.67
N ILE A 58 8.37 19.19 -28.19
CA ILE A 58 8.90 17.90 -28.65
C ILE A 58 7.85 17.15 -29.48
N ASP A 59 8.33 16.36 -30.43
CA ASP A 59 7.46 15.53 -31.26
C ASP A 59 7.06 14.24 -30.52
N MET A 60 6.07 14.37 -29.64
CA MET A 60 5.45 13.24 -28.94
C MET A 60 3.92 13.33 -29.02
N PRO A 61 3.22 12.19 -29.13
CA PRO A 61 1.76 12.16 -29.26
C PRO A 61 1.02 12.39 -27.93
N PHE A 62 1.72 12.76 -26.85
CA PHE A 62 1.17 12.93 -25.50
C PHE A 62 1.86 14.10 -24.78
N LEU A 63 1.27 14.57 -23.67
CA LEU A 63 1.86 15.58 -22.78
C LEU A 63 3.09 15.01 -22.05
N PRO A 64 4.32 15.50 -22.33
CA PRO A 64 5.54 15.04 -21.69
C PRO A 64 5.76 15.72 -20.32
N LEU A 65 4.83 15.47 -19.40
CA LEU A 65 4.91 15.90 -18.01
C LEU A 65 5.60 14.82 -17.17
N THR A 66 6.68 15.21 -16.49
CA THR A 66 7.38 14.41 -15.50
C THR A 66 7.25 15.06 -14.12
N VAL A 67 6.69 14.32 -13.17
CA VAL A 67 6.68 14.69 -11.75
C VAL A 67 7.61 13.77 -10.98
N GLU A 68 8.55 14.34 -10.23
CA GLU A 68 9.42 13.63 -9.30
C GLU A 68 9.11 14.05 -7.87
N PHE A 69 9.08 13.09 -6.94
CA PHE A 69 8.96 13.37 -5.51
C PHE A 69 10.11 12.67 -4.81
N GLU A 70 11.04 13.46 -4.30
CA GLU A 70 12.29 12.99 -3.70
C GLU A 70 12.24 13.10 -2.18
N GLU A 71 12.40 11.96 -1.53
CA GLU A 71 12.60 11.88 -0.09
C GLU A 71 14.10 11.87 0.20
N ARG A 72 14.55 12.78 1.08
CA ARG A 72 15.94 12.90 1.49
C ARG A 72 16.06 12.50 2.94
N HIS A 73 16.88 11.50 3.27
CA HIS A 73 16.96 10.98 4.65
C HIS A 73 17.46 12.03 5.65
N TYR A 74 18.21 13.04 5.18
CA TYR A 74 18.58 14.18 6.01
C TYR A 74 17.37 14.98 6.51
N ALA A 75 16.20 14.87 5.88
CA ALA A 75 14.97 15.55 6.30
C ALA A 75 14.51 15.12 7.70
N ILE A 76 14.96 13.94 8.16
CA ILE A 76 14.78 13.42 9.52
C ILE A 76 16.12 13.21 10.24
N GLY A 77 17.22 13.77 9.73
CA GLY A 77 18.56 13.61 10.31
C GLY A 77 19.15 12.20 10.20
N LYS A 78 18.66 11.37 9.27
CA LYS A 78 19.10 9.97 9.09
C LYS A 78 20.09 9.83 7.93
N ILE A 79 21.05 8.92 8.05
CA ILE A 79 21.88 8.46 6.93
C ILE A 79 21.17 7.25 6.28
N PRO A 80 21.04 7.19 4.93
CA PRO A 80 20.38 6.08 4.26
C PRO A 80 20.92 4.70 4.67
N GLY A 81 20.01 3.73 4.81
CA GLY A 81 20.32 2.34 5.13
C GLY A 81 21.00 1.58 3.98
N SER A 82 20.92 2.11 2.76
CA SER A 82 21.52 1.52 1.56
C SER A 82 23.03 1.28 1.72
N PHE A 83 23.56 0.27 1.01
CA PHE A 83 24.99 -0.07 1.04
C PHE A 83 25.89 1.13 0.70
N MET A 84 25.45 1.99 -0.21
CA MET A 84 26.18 3.18 -0.65
C MET A 84 26.03 4.39 0.30
N ARG A 85 25.18 4.29 1.34
CA ARG A 85 24.85 5.40 2.26
C ARG A 85 24.39 6.67 1.54
N ARG A 86 23.64 6.47 0.45
CA ARG A 86 23.12 7.51 -0.45
C ARG A 86 21.73 7.13 -0.94
N GLU A 87 20.87 8.12 -1.11
CA GLU A 87 19.57 7.94 -1.75
C GLU A 87 19.75 7.49 -3.21
N GLY A 88 19.09 6.39 -3.55
CA GLY A 88 19.19 5.74 -4.86
C GLY A 88 17.88 5.88 -5.65
N ARG A 89 17.34 4.75 -6.09
CA ARG A 89 16.04 4.69 -6.75
C ARG A 89 14.95 5.19 -5.79
N PRO A 90 13.95 5.95 -6.26
CA PRO A 90 12.81 6.36 -5.45
C PRO A 90 12.12 5.15 -4.80
N GLY A 91 11.81 5.27 -3.51
CA GLY A 91 11.01 4.29 -2.77
C GLY A 91 9.54 4.28 -3.20
N GLU A 92 8.76 3.32 -2.67
CA GLU A 92 7.34 3.18 -2.99
C GLU A 92 6.54 4.45 -2.63
N LYS A 93 6.72 4.97 -1.41
CA LYS A 93 6.05 6.19 -0.93
C LYS A 93 6.34 7.39 -1.82
N ALA A 94 7.60 7.62 -2.18
CA ALA A 94 8.02 8.64 -3.13
C ALA A 94 7.33 8.49 -4.50
N ILE A 95 7.27 7.28 -5.07
CA ILE A 95 6.60 7.01 -6.35
C ILE A 95 5.09 7.31 -6.25
N LEU A 96 4.45 6.92 -5.14
CA LEU A 96 3.03 7.16 -4.89
C LEU A 96 2.74 8.65 -4.74
N SER A 97 3.57 9.40 -4.00
CA SER A 97 3.46 10.85 -3.84
C SER A 97 3.64 11.60 -5.16
N ALA A 98 4.59 11.16 -6.00
CA ALA A 98 4.76 11.70 -7.35
C ALA A 98 3.51 11.47 -8.21
N ARG A 99 2.95 10.25 -8.18
CA ARG A 99 1.72 9.93 -8.91
C ARG A 99 0.51 10.71 -8.38
N MET A 100 0.39 10.86 -7.07
CA MET A 100 -0.65 11.65 -6.42
C MET A 100 -0.56 13.13 -6.78
N THR A 101 0.65 13.64 -7.02
CA THR A 101 0.88 15.02 -7.48
C THR A 101 0.58 15.18 -8.98
N ASP A 102 0.98 14.22 -9.81
CA ASP A 102 0.78 14.24 -11.27
C ASP A 102 -0.70 14.23 -11.65
N ARG A 103 -1.50 13.35 -11.04
CA ARG A 103 -2.91 13.13 -11.36
C ARG A 103 -3.75 14.41 -11.40
N PRO A 104 -3.73 15.29 -10.39
CA PRO A 104 -4.55 16.49 -10.39
C PRO A 104 -3.96 17.67 -11.20
N ILE A 105 -2.65 17.72 -11.47
CA ILE A 105 -2.06 18.82 -12.27
C ILE A 105 -2.13 18.55 -13.77
N ARG A 106 -2.09 17.28 -14.19
CA ARG A 106 -2.05 16.85 -15.59
C ARG A 106 -3.25 17.33 -16.43
N PRO A 107 -4.51 17.26 -15.95
CA PRO A 107 -5.68 17.68 -16.73
C PRO A 107 -5.75 19.19 -16.97
N LEU A 108 -4.97 19.99 -16.22
CA LEU A 108 -4.99 21.44 -16.27
C LEU A 108 -3.93 22.03 -17.22
N PHE A 109 -3.20 21.18 -17.95
CA PHE A 109 -2.40 21.63 -19.08
C PHE A 109 -3.29 21.81 -20.31
N PRO A 110 -3.06 22.85 -21.12
CA PRO A 110 -3.79 23.05 -22.37
C PRO A 110 -3.76 21.81 -23.27
N LYS A 111 -4.87 21.51 -23.95
CA LYS A 111 -4.94 20.38 -24.89
C LYS A 111 -3.91 20.58 -26.01
N GLY A 112 -3.16 19.52 -26.32
CA GLY A 112 -2.12 19.55 -27.36
C GLY A 112 -0.82 20.20 -26.92
N PHE A 113 -0.66 20.55 -25.64
CA PHE A 113 0.60 21.09 -25.12
C PHE A 113 1.71 20.03 -25.17
N ARG A 114 2.74 20.28 -25.99
CA ARG A 114 3.84 19.34 -26.29
C ARG A 114 5.21 19.83 -25.83
N HIS A 115 5.27 20.78 -24.90
CA HIS A 115 6.53 21.15 -24.23
C HIS A 115 6.83 20.17 -23.11
N GLU A 116 8.10 19.79 -22.94
CA GLU A 116 8.54 18.99 -21.80
C GLU A 116 8.36 19.81 -20.54
N VAL A 117 7.63 19.27 -19.56
CA VAL A 117 7.41 19.92 -18.27
C VAL A 117 7.97 19.03 -17.18
N GLN A 118 8.81 19.61 -16.34
CA GLN A 118 9.37 18.93 -15.18
C GLN A 118 8.93 19.63 -13.91
N VAL A 119 8.32 18.87 -13.01
CA VAL A 119 8.00 19.29 -11.64
C VAL A 119 8.78 18.39 -10.68
N ILE A 120 9.71 18.98 -9.92
CA ILE A 120 10.49 18.25 -8.92
C ILE A 120 10.06 18.72 -7.54
N LEU A 121 9.69 17.77 -6.70
CA LEU A 121 9.38 17.98 -5.29
C LEU A 121 10.48 17.33 -4.45
N THR A 122 10.97 18.02 -3.44
CA THR A 122 11.99 17.50 -2.53
C THR A 122 11.56 17.75 -1.09
N VAL A 123 11.47 16.69 -0.29
CA VAL A 123 11.24 16.81 1.15
C VAL A 123 12.55 17.25 1.81
N LEU A 124 12.56 18.47 2.34
CA LEU A 124 13.75 19.08 2.96
C LEU A 124 13.78 18.90 4.47
N ALA A 125 12.61 18.82 5.09
CA ALA A 125 12.41 18.53 6.50
C ALA A 125 11.11 17.74 6.66
N ALA A 126 11.09 16.76 7.54
CA ALA A 126 9.88 16.02 7.90
C ALA A 126 9.83 15.91 9.42
N ASP A 127 8.74 16.41 10.02
CA ASP A 127 8.59 16.49 11.48
C ASP A 127 8.02 15.22 12.11
N GLN A 128 7.81 14.19 11.29
CA GLN A 128 7.21 12.90 11.65
C GLN A 128 5.86 13.03 12.35
N GLN A 129 5.15 14.14 12.12
CA GLN A 129 3.77 14.36 12.54
C GLN A 129 2.88 14.69 11.35
N ASN A 130 3.37 15.53 10.44
CA ASN A 130 2.69 16.02 9.26
C ASN A 130 3.23 15.29 8.02
N PRO A 131 2.43 14.39 7.41
CA PRO A 131 2.82 13.69 6.20
C PRO A 131 3.20 14.67 5.06
N PRO A 132 4.36 14.52 4.40
CA PRO A 132 4.80 15.45 3.36
C PRO A 132 4.06 15.26 2.03
N ASP A 133 3.47 14.09 1.81
CA ASP A 133 2.79 13.71 0.57
C ASP A 133 1.60 14.63 0.25
N VAL A 134 0.76 14.96 1.23
CA VAL A 134 -0.39 15.86 1.06
C VAL A 134 0.01 17.27 0.63
N LEU A 135 1.24 17.70 0.91
CA LEU A 135 1.76 19.01 0.48
C LEU A 135 2.21 19.01 -0.98
N GLY A 136 2.40 17.83 -1.59
CA GLY A 136 2.93 17.68 -2.95
C GLY A 136 2.09 18.42 -4.01
N PRO A 137 0.79 18.10 -4.18
CA PRO A 137 -0.04 18.77 -5.17
C PRO A 137 -0.12 20.30 -4.96
N LEU A 138 -0.22 20.75 -3.70
CA LEU A 138 -0.18 22.18 -3.36
C LEU A 138 1.15 22.85 -3.76
N ALA A 139 2.28 22.23 -3.46
CA ALA A 139 3.61 22.77 -3.76
C ALA A 139 3.86 22.82 -5.28
N ALA A 140 3.49 21.76 -5.99
CA ALA A 140 3.55 21.71 -7.45
C ALA A 140 2.67 22.80 -8.09
N SER A 141 1.44 22.95 -7.61
CA SER A 141 0.51 23.99 -8.06
C SER A 141 1.10 25.38 -7.86
N ALA A 142 1.58 25.71 -6.65
CA ALA A 142 2.15 27.03 -6.38
C ALA A 142 3.40 27.32 -7.23
N ALA A 143 4.27 26.33 -7.47
CA ALA A 143 5.40 26.49 -8.39
C ALA A 143 4.95 26.75 -9.83
N LEU A 144 3.97 25.98 -10.34
CA LEU A 144 3.42 26.17 -11.70
C LEU A 144 2.73 27.53 -11.85
N MET A 145 2.01 27.99 -10.82
CA MET A 145 1.39 29.31 -10.81
C MET A 145 2.40 30.44 -10.96
N LEU A 146 3.56 30.33 -10.30
CA LEU A 146 4.64 31.33 -10.39
C LEU A 146 5.47 31.22 -11.67
N SER A 147 5.53 30.04 -12.28
CA SER A 147 6.27 29.79 -13.52
C SER A 147 5.68 30.51 -14.73
N ASP A 148 6.44 30.56 -15.82
CA ASP A 148 5.97 30.98 -17.14
C ASP A 148 5.26 29.85 -17.93
N VAL A 149 5.12 28.65 -17.36
CA VAL A 149 4.47 27.51 -18.04
C VAL A 149 2.96 27.72 -18.16
N PRO A 150 2.36 27.61 -19.36
CA PRO A 150 0.91 27.63 -19.55
C PRO A 150 0.22 26.50 -18.78
N TRP A 151 -0.61 26.85 -17.80
CA TRP A 151 -1.29 25.92 -16.91
C TRP A 151 -2.50 26.58 -16.24
N ASP A 152 -3.65 25.89 -16.21
CA ASP A 152 -4.97 26.42 -15.87
C ASP A 152 -5.39 26.16 -14.40
N GLY A 153 -4.42 26.09 -13.48
CA GLY A 153 -4.70 26.02 -12.04
C GLY A 153 -5.10 27.36 -11.41
N PRO A 154 -5.04 27.50 -10.07
CA PRO A 154 -4.40 26.60 -9.11
C PRO A 154 -5.28 25.45 -8.63
N ILE A 155 -4.63 24.47 -8.02
CA ILE A 155 -5.25 23.43 -7.20
C ILE A 155 -4.70 23.48 -5.77
N ALA A 156 -5.43 22.89 -4.84
CA ALA A 156 -4.94 22.59 -3.50
C ALA A 156 -5.21 21.12 -3.17
N SER A 157 -4.53 20.61 -2.14
CA SER A 157 -4.74 19.27 -1.62
C SER A 157 -4.82 19.28 -0.10
N VAL A 158 -5.70 18.44 0.44
CA VAL A 158 -5.86 18.20 1.88
C VAL A 158 -6.08 16.71 2.13
N ARG A 159 -5.81 16.29 3.37
CA ARG A 159 -6.14 14.97 3.89
C ARG A 159 -7.25 15.11 4.91
N VAL A 160 -8.19 14.18 4.93
CA VAL A 160 -9.28 14.10 5.89
C VAL A 160 -9.18 12.74 6.57
N GLY A 161 -9.14 12.76 7.90
CA GLY A 161 -9.33 11.58 8.73
C GLY A 161 -10.66 11.64 9.47
N ARG A 162 -11.01 10.55 10.15
CA ARG A 162 -12.13 10.51 11.08
C ARG A 162 -11.68 9.91 12.40
N VAL A 163 -11.57 10.76 13.42
CA VAL A 163 -11.08 10.39 14.75
C VAL A 163 -12.24 10.55 15.73
N ASN A 164 -12.53 9.52 16.53
CA ASN A 164 -13.67 9.51 17.45
C ASN A 164 -15.02 9.86 16.79
N GLY A 165 -15.18 9.51 15.51
CA GLY A 165 -16.39 9.79 14.73
C GLY A 165 -16.46 11.18 14.09
N GLU A 166 -15.49 12.06 14.33
CA GLU A 166 -15.45 13.42 13.79
C GLU A 166 -14.43 13.55 12.65
N LEU A 167 -14.79 14.29 11.59
CA LEU A 167 -13.88 14.59 10.49
C LEU A 167 -12.79 15.57 10.94
N VAL A 168 -11.53 15.19 10.72
CA VAL A 168 -10.34 15.97 11.08
C VAL A 168 -9.57 16.32 9.81
N LEU A 169 -9.24 17.61 9.63
CA LEU A 169 -8.46 18.10 8.49
C LEU A 169 -6.95 17.99 8.75
N ASN A 170 -6.23 17.44 7.78
CA ASN A 170 -4.80 17.13 7.82
C ASN A 170 -4.38 16.47 9.13
N PRO A 171 -5.00 15.34 9.52
CA PRO A 171 -4.65 14.65 10.77
C PRO A 171 -3.15 14.36 10.86
N THR A 172 -2.60 14.41 12.07
CA THR A 172 -1.22 13.95 12.31
C THR A 172 -1.10 12.44 12.06
N LEU A 173 0.13 11.91 11.95
CA LEU A 173 0.35 10.47 11.85
C LEU A 173 -0.33 9.69 13.00
N GLN A 174 -0.20 10.16 14.24
CA GLN A 174 -0.87 9.55 15.40
C GLN A 174 -2.40 9.58 15.27
N GLN A 175 -2.97 10.68 14.78
CA GLN A 175 -4.42 10.77 14.55
C GLN A 175 -4.88 9.84 13.42
N LEU A 176 -4.04 9.59 12.41
CA LEU A 176 -4.34 8.65 11.34
C LEU A 176 -4.37 7.20 11.82
N ASP A 177 -3.54 6.83 12.80
CA ASP A 177 -3.55 5.49 13.40
C ASP A 177 -4.90 5.19 14.09
N GLU A 178 -5.44 6.19 14.77
CA GLU A 178 -6.76 6.15 15.41
C GLU A 178 -7.92 6.33 14.42
N SER A 179 -7.63 6.75 13.20
CA SER A 179 -8.63 7.03 12.18
C SER A 179 -9.16 5.76 11.51
N ASP A 180 -10.45 5.79 11.14
CA ASP A 180 -11.05 4.79 10.24
C ASP A 180 -11.17 5.26 8.79
N LEU A 181 -10.69 6.47 8.50
CA LEU A 181 -10.62 7.07 7.16
C LEU A 181 -9.26 7.74 6.94
N ASP A 182 -8.63 7.49 5.80
CA ASP A 182 -7.47 8.26 5.30
C ASP A 182 -7.82 8.68 3.87
N LEU A 183 -8.37 9.89 3.73
CA LEU A 183 -8.89 10.43 2.47
C LEU A 183 -8.03 11.62 2.04
N ILE A 184 -7.38 11.53 0.88
CA ILE A 184 -6.65 12.64 0.26
C ILE A 184 -7.47 13.15 -0.92
N VAL A 185 -7.69 14.46 -0.96
CA VAL A 185 -8.46 15.13 -1.99
C VAL A 185 -7.64 16.27 -2.56
N ALA A 186 -7.57 16.35 -3.88
CA ALA A 186 -7.07 17.53 -4.59
C ALA A 186 -8.14 18.10 -5.50
N GLY A 187 -8.25 19.43 -5.52
CA GLY A 187 -9.30 20.13 -6.26
C GLY A 187 -8.93 21.56 -6.60
N SER A 188 -9.67 22.11 -7.56
CA SER A 188 -9.67 23.52 -7.90
C SER A 188 -10.78 24.26 -7.12
N LYS A 189 -10.95 25.54 -7.43
CA LYS A 189 -12.03 26.36 -6.88
C LYS A 189 -13.40 25.72 -7.10
N ASP A 190 -13.60 25.14 -8.29
CA ASP A 190 -14.93 24.76 -8.77
C ASP A 190 -15.19 23.25 -8.68
N ALA A 191 -14.15 22.42 -8.56
CA ALA A 191 -14.32 20.97 -8.60
C ALA A 191 -13.21 20.21 -7.87
N ILE A 192 -13.57 19.05 -7.33
CA ILE A 192 -12.62 17.99 -6.97
C ILE A 192 -12.08 17.39 -8.27
N ILE A 193 -10.76 17.16 -8.31
CA ILE A 193 -10.06 16.61 -9.49
C ILE A 193 -9.55 15.20 -9.19
N MET A 194 -9.03 14.97 -7.99
CA MET A 194 -8.43 13.69 -7.61
C MET A 194 -8.79 13.31 -6.19
N VAL A 195 -9.09 12.03 -6.01
CA VAL A 195 -9.35 11.40 -4.71
C VAL A 195 -8.51 10.12 -4.59
N GLU A 196 -7.94 9.91 -3.42
CA GLU A 196 -7.32 8.65 -2.98
C GLU A 196 -7.72 8.40 -1.53
N ALA A 197 -8.31 7.24 -1.22
CA ALA A 197 -8.77 6.94 0.13
C ALA A 197 -8.50 5.49 0.54
N GLY A 198 -8.10 5.29 1.79
CA GLY A 198 -8.23 4.03 2.53
C GLY A 198 -9.23 4.19 3.68
N ALA A 199 -9.97 3.13 4.02
CA ALA A 199 -11.00 3.18 5.04
C ALA A 199 -11.19 1.82 5.75
N LYS A 200 -11.69 1.84 6.99
CA LYS A 200 -12.08 0.66 7.76
C LYS A 200 -13.61 0.49 7.71
N GLU A 201 -14.13 0.07 6.54
CA GLU A 201 -15.57 -0.14 6.28
C GLU A 201 -16.43 1.13 6.50
N VAL A 202 -16.03 2.26 5.93
CA VAL A 202 -16.78 3.51 6.02
C VAL A 202 -17.96 3.53 5.04
N GLY A 203 -19.12 4.05 5.45
CA GLY A 203 -20.30 4.17 4.59
C GLY A 203 -20.17 5.21 3.49
N GLU A 204 -20.85 4.99 2.35
CA GLU A 204 -20.77 5.87 1.18
C GLU A 204 -21.20 7.32 1.46
N ASP A 205 -22.23 7.52 2.28
CA ASP A 205 -22.73 8.86 2.64
C ASP A 205 -21.69 9.70 3.37
N LEU A 206 -20.92 9.07 4.27
CA LEU A 206 -19.84 9.73 4.99
C LEU A 206 -18.68 10.10 4.05
N LEU A 207 -18.40 9.27 3.04
CA LEU A 207 -17.38 9.62 2.05
C LEU A 207 -17.76 10.88 1.29
N VAL A 208 -19.04 11.01 0.90
CA VAL A 208 -19.54 12.25 0.25
C VAL A 208 -19.39 13.44 1.19
N GLU A 209 -19.78 13.31 2.46
CA GLU A 209 -19.59 14.37 3.46
C GLU A 209 -18.11 14.76 3.63
N ALA A 210 -17.20 13.78 3.67
CA ALA A 210 -15.78 14.01 3.79
C ALA A 210 -15.17 14.68 2.54
N LEU A 211 -15.67 14.36 1.34
CA LEU A 211 -15.28 15.03 0.09
C LEU A 211 -15.72 16.50 0.08
N ASP A 212 -16.97 16.78 0.46
CA ASP A 212 -17.50 18.14 0.56
C ASP A 212 -16.74 18.96 1.62
N PHE A 213 -16.45 18.34 2.77
CA PHE A 213 -15.61 18.93 3.81
C PHE A 213 -14.22 19.26 3.27
N ALA A 214 -13.54 18.32 2.61
CA ALA A 214 -12.22 18.54 2.03
C ALA A 214 -12.21 19.69 1.01
N HIS A 215 -13.19 19.72 0.08
CA HIS A 215 -13.27 20.73 -0.97
C HIS A 215 -13.51 22.13 -0.41
N ARG A 216 -14.33 22.25 0.64
CA ARG A 216 -14.54 23.52 1.34
C ARG A 216 -13.28 24.01 2.05
N GLU A 217 -12.64 23.14 2.83
CA GLU A 217 -11.51 23.52 3.68
C GLU A 217 -10.22 23.82 2.89
N MET A 218 -10.10 23.36 1.64
CA MET A 218 -8.94 23.66 0.79
C MET A 218 -9.01 25.04 0.09
N GLN A 219 -10.18 25.68 0.02
CA GLN A 219 -10.38 26.95 -0.71
C GLN A 219 -9.44 28.09 -0.28
N PRO A 220 -9.11 28.29 1.01
CA PRO A 220 -8.16 29.33 1.41
C PRO A 220 -6.78 29.17 0.77
N LEU A 221 -6.33 27.94 0.51
CA LEU A 221 -5.04 27.66 -0.13
C LEU A 221 -5.05 28.00 -1.63
N ILE A 222 -6.21 27.86 -2.27
CA ILE A 222 -6.41 28.22 -3.68
C ILE A 222 -6.37 29.75 -3.82
N ALA A 223 -7.07 30.46 -2.93
CA ALA A 223 -7.04 31.92 -2.87
C ALA A 223 -5.62 32.46 -2.62
N LEU A 224 -4.87 31.84 -1.70
CA LEU A 224 -3.47 32.20 -1.41
C LEU A 224 -2.58 32.11 -2.65
N GLN A 225 -2.73 31.06 -3.45
CA GLN A 225 -1.96 30.89 -4.68
C GLN A 225 -2.33 31.91 -5.77
N GLN A 226 -3.59 32.33 -5.82
CA GLN A 226 -4.02 33.40 -6.74
C GLN A 226 -3.36 34.73 -6.35
N GLU A 227 -3.36 35.08 -5.05
CA GLU A 227 -2.66 36.25 -4.53
C GLU A 227 -1.16 36.19 -4.87
N MET A 228 -0.51 35.05 -4.67
CA MET A 228 0.89 34.85 -5.02
C MET A 228 1.16 35.09 -6.52
N ARG A 229 0.30 34.54 -7.39
CA ARG A 229 0.42 34.71 -8.85
C ARG A 229 0.25 36.18 -9.25
N GLU A 230 -0.70 36.89 -8.67
CA GLU A 230 -0.94 38.31 -8.96
C GLU A 230 0.26 39.17 -8.58
N GLN A 231 0.92 38.88 -7.46
CA GLN A 231 2.06 39.67 -6.99
C GLN A 231 3.38 39.31 -7.68
N LEU A 232 3.63 38.02 -7.95
CA LEU A 232 4.96 37.50 -8.29
C LEU A 232 4.98 36.58 -9.52
N GLY A 233 3.84 36.25 -10.11
CA GLY A 233 3.74 35.29 -11.21
C GLY A 233 4.40 35.80 -12.49
N LYS A 234 5.15 34.92 -13.17
CA LYS A 234 5.74 35.24 -14.47
C LYS A 234 4.67 35.27 -15.57
N PRO A 235 4.81 36.13 -16.59
CA PRO A 235 4.00 36.04 -17.81
C PRO A 235 4.14 34.65 -18.43
N LYS A 236 3.01 34.06 -18.85
CA LYS A 236 3.05 32.75 -19.49
C LYS A 236 3.71 32.84 -20.86
N PHE A 237 4.58 31.90 -21.20
CA PHE A 237 5.21 31.89 -22.51
C PHE A 237 4.18 31.59 -23.60
N ALA A 238 4.36 32.19 -24.77
CA ALA A 238 3.49 31.97 -25.91
C ALA A 238 3.77 30.59 -26.51
N TRP A 239 2.71 29.83 -26.78
CA TRP A 239 2.78 28.53 -27.44
C TRP A 239 1.67 28.45 -28.48
N SER A 240 1.82 27.59 -29.48
CA SER A 240 0.79 27.35 -30.48
C SER A 240 0.32 25.90 -30.41
N PRO A 241 -0.99 25.64 -30.36
CA PRO A 241 -1.51 24.29 -30.45
C PRO A 241 -1.11 23.63 -31.76
N PRO A 242 -0.97 22.29 -31.78
CA PRO A 242 -0.82 21.55 -33.03
C PRO A 242 -1.96 21.87 -33.99
N ALA A 243 -1.69 21.85 -35.30
CA ALA A 243 -2.72 21.98 -36.31
C ALA A 243 -3.82 20.93 -36.08
N THR A 244 -5.07 21.34 -36.24
CA THR A 244 -6.27 20.52 -36.13
C THR A 244 -7.21 20.85 -37.28
N LEU A 245 -8.18 19.99 -37.56
CA LEU A 245 -9.25 20.32 -38.51
C LEU A 245 -10.02 21.54 -38.00
N SER A 246 -10.54 22.35 -38.93
CA SER A 246 -11.52 23.38 -38.57
C SER A 246 -12.79 22.76 -37.99
N ASP A 247 -13.55 23.52 -37.19
CA ASP A 247 -14.80 23.03 -36.59
C ASP A 247 -15.79 22.55 -37.67
N GLU A 248 -15.82 23.23 -38.82
CA GLU A 248 -16.65 22.88 -39.98
C GLU A 248 -16.24 21.55 -40.61
N GLU A 249 -14.93 21.34 -40.81
CA GLU A 249 -14.39 20.07 -41.31
C GLU A 249 -14.61 18.92 -40.33
N LEU A 250 -14.42 19.16 -39.03
CA LEU A 250 -14.65 18.16 -37.99
C LEU A 250 -16.13 17.74 -37.92
N GLU A 251 -17.04 18.70 -38.01
CA GLU A 251 -18.48 18.43 -38.05
C GLU A 251 -18.88 17.68 -39.32
N ALA A 252 -18.34 18.04 -40.49
CA ALA A 252 -18.56 17.31 -41.73
C ALA A 252 -18.03 15.86 -41.64
N PHE A 253 -16.83 15.68 -41.07
CA PHE A 253 -16.22 14.37 -40.86
C PHE A 253 -17.05 13.50 -39.91
N TYR A 254 -17.53 14.10 -38.81
CA TYR A 254 -18.43 13.43 -37.88
C TYR A 254 -19.71 12.95 -38.58
N ARG A 255 -20.39 13.82 -39.34
CA ARG A 255 -21.61 13.45 -40.06
C ARG A 255 -21.39 12.31 -41.04
N LEU A 256 -20.29 12.36 -41.81
CA LEU A 256 -19.95 11.30 -42.74
C LEU A 256 -19.70 9.97 -42.00
N ALA A 257 -19.01 10.00 -40.86
CA ALA A 257 -18.79 8.80 -40.05
C ALA A 257 -20.11 8.18 -39.56
N ILE A 258 -21.09 9.01 -39.16
CA ILE A 258 -22.42 8.53 -38.78
C ILE A 258 -23.15 7.92 -39.98
N GLU A 259 -23.13 8.58 -41.14
CA GLU A 259 -23.75 8.08 -42.37
C GLU A 259 -23.18 6.72 -42.80
N ARG A 260 -21.86 6.53 -42.61
CA ARG A 260 -21.15 5.29 -42.93
C ARG A 260 -21.29 4.20 -41.86
N GLY A 261 -21.96 4.47 -40.74
CA GLY A 261 -22.27 3.46 -39.73
C GLY A 261 -21.22 3.29 -38.64
N LEU A 262 -20.52 4.36 -38.22
CA LEU A 262 -19.56 4.31 -37.10
C LEU A 262 -20.12 3.62 -35.84
N LYS A 263 -21.41 3.82 -35.57
CA LYS A 263 -22.12 3.16 -34.46
C LYS A 263 -22.02 1.65 -34.51
N ASP A 264 -22.22 1.04 -35.68
CA ASP A 264 -22.22 -0.42 -35.82
C ASP A 264 -20.80 -0.97 -35.62
N VAL A 265 -19.79 -0.22 -36.04
CA VAL A 265 -18.37 -0.52 -35.77
C VAL A 265 -18.09 -0.47 -34.27
N LEU A 266 -18.58 0.57 -33.58
CA LEU A 266 -18.42 0.73 -32.13
C LEU A 266 -19.09 -0.37 -31.30
N LEU A 267 -20.18 -0.96 -31.79
CA LEU A 267 -20.90 -2.07 -31.15
C LEU A 267 -20.24 -3.43 -31.34
N THR A 268 -19.10 -3.50 -32.03
CA THR A 268 -18.29 -4.71 -32.09
C THR A 268 -17.86 -5.12 -30.68
N ALA A 269 -18.23 -6.34 -30.27
CA ALA A 269 -18.15 -6.75 -28.86
C ALA A 269 -16.70 -6.93 -28.37
N SER A 270 -15.88 -7.70 -29.10
CA SER A 270 -14.49 -7.96 -28.71
C SER A 270 -13.62 -6.72 -28.82
N LYS A 271 -12.74 -6.50 -27.84
CA LYS A 271 -11.78 -5.38 -27.84
C LYS A 271 -10.92 -5.35 -29.11
N HIS A 272 -10.33 -6.49 -29.48
CA HIS A 272 -9.37 -6.56 -30.57
C HIS A 272 -10.06 -6.42 -31.93
N GLU A 273 -11.16 -7.14 -32.13
CA GLU A 273 -11.97 -7.01 -33.35
C GLU A 273 -12.50 -5.57 -33.53
N ARG A 274 -12.94 -4.92 -32.45
CA ARG A 274 -13.38 -3.52 -32.49
C ARG A 274 -12.25 -2.56 -32.85
N ALA A 275 -11.04 -2.77 -32.32
CA ALA A 275 -9.89 -1.93 -32.64
C ALA A 275 -9.53 -2.04 -34.13
N GLU A 276 -9.45 -3.26 -34.66
CA GLU A 276 -9.19 -3.51 -36.08
C GLU A 276 -10.29 -2.93 -36.97
N ALA A 277 -11.56 -3.10 -36.58
CA ALA A 277 -12.69 -2.57 -37.33
C ALA A 277 -12.72 -1.03 -37.33
N LEU A 278 -12.38 -0.37 -36.21
CA LEU A 278 -12.25 1.09 -36.13
C LEU A 278 -11.09 1.60 -36.97
N ASP A 279 -9.94 0.92 -36.97
CA ASP A 279 -8.79 1.29 -37.80
C ASP A 279 -9.13 1.17 -39.30
N ALA A 280 -9.74 0.05 -39.71
CA ALA A 280 -10.18 -0.15 -41.09
C ALA A 280 -11.24 0.88 -41.51
N PHE A 281 -12.21 1.15 -40.63
CA PHE A 281 -13.26 2.16 -40.87
C PHE A 281 -12.66 3.56 -41.02
N ARG A 282 -11.76 3.95 -40.12
CA ARG A 282 -11.04 5.22 -40.18
C ARG A 282 -10.32 5.36 -41.52
N ASP A 283 -9.51 4.37 -41.89
CA ASP A 283 -8.66 4.47 -43.06
C ASP A 283 -9.48 4.51 -44.35
N ALA A 284 -10.60 3.79 -44.43
CA ALA A 284 -11.55 3.88 -45.53
C ALA A 284 -12.21 5.27 -45.61
N LEU A 285 -12.69 5.79 -44.47
CA LEU A 285 -13.34 7.10 -44.41
C LEU A 285 -12.39 8.25 -44.80
N ILE A 286 -11.14 8.18 -44.36
CA ILE A 286 -10.11 9.17 -44.70
C ILE A 286 -9.75 9.10 -46.18
N ALA A 287 -9.69 7.90 -46.78
CA ALA A 287 -9.43 7.73 -48.21
C ALA A 287 -10.55 8.32 -49.09
N GLU A 288 -11.80 8.35 -48.62
CA GLU A 288 -12.92 9.04 -49.32
C GLU A 288 -12.74 10.57 -49.35
N ILE A 289 -12.13 11.15 -48.31
CA ILE A 289 -12.03 12.61 -48.12
C ILE A 289 -10.74 13.19 -48.71
N VAL A 290 -9.64 12.45 -48.59
CA VAL A 290 -8.29 12.91 -49.00
C VAL A 290 -7.72 11.92 -50.02
N PRO A 291 -7.96 12.11 -51.33
CA PRO A 291 -7.37 11.30 -52.39
C PRO A 291 -5.82 11.30 -52.34
N GLU A 292 -5.18 10.25 -52.88
CA GLU A 292 -3.70 10.15 -52.88
C GLU A 292 -3.01 11.24 -53.74
N GLU A 293 -3.76 11.85 -54.66
CA GLU A 293 -3.27 12.83 -55.63
C GLU A 293 -3.22 14.27 -55.07
N ASP A 294 -3.70 14.49 -53.83
CA ASP A 294 -3.63 15.79 -53.15
C ASP A 294 -2.19 16.16 -52.80
N GLU A 295 -1.77 17.40 -53.10
CA GLU A 295 -0.41 17.91 -52.88
C GLU A 295 0.00 17.86 -51.38
N ASP A 296 -0.98 17.96 -50.47
CA ASP A 296 -0.83 17.89 -49.01
C ASP A 296 -1.45 16.61 -48.39
N ALA A 297 -1.66 15.55 -49.17
CA ALA A 297 -2.42 14.37 -48.75
C ALA A 297 -1.93 13.77 -47.43
N GLU A 298 -0.62 13.66 -47.23
CA GLU A 298 -0.04 13.06 -46.01
C GLU A 298 -0.34 13.89 -44.75
N ALA A 299 -0.13 15.21 -44.82
CA ALA A 299 -0.42 16.13 -43.72
C ALA A 299 -1.92 16.18 -43.40
N ARG A 300 -2.78 16.24 -44.42
CA ARG A 300 -4.24 16.20 -44.23
C ARG A 300 -4.69 14.88 -43.61
N ARG A 301 -4.18 13.74 -44.09
CA ARG A 301 -4.47 12.41 -43.52
C ARG A 301 -4.09 12.33 -42.04
N ALA A 302 -2.96 12.92 -41.64
CA ALA A 302 -2.56 12.98 -40.23
C ALA A 302 -3.57 13.76 -39.37
N LEU A 303 -4.07 14.91 -39.87
CA LEU A 303 -5.10 15.70 -39.18
C LEU A 303 -6.40 14.91 -39.01
N TYR A 304 -6.88 14.25 -40.06
CA TYR A 304 -8.09 13.42 -39.96
C TYR A 304 -7.90 12.21 -39.05
N LYS A 305 -6.72 11.57 -39.05
CA LYS A 305 -6.41 10.47 -38.11
C LYS A 305 -6.45 10.94 -36.66
N GLN A 306 -5.93 12.13 -36.37
CA GLN A 306 -6.03 12.74 -35.04
C GLN A 306 -7.49 13.06 -34.68
N ALA A 307 -8.23 13.67 -35.59
CA ALA A 307 -9.65 14.04 -35.40
C ALA A 307 -10.58 12.83 -35.24
N PHE A 308 -10.22 11.66 -35.80
CA PHE A 308 -11.04 10.45 -35.69
C PHE A 308 -11.23 10.01 -34.23
N GLY A 309 -10.25 10.27 -33.36
CA GLY A 309 -10.39 10.05 -31.91
C GLY A 309 -11.53 10.87 -31.30
N ASP A 310 -11.65 12.14 -31.68
CA ASP A 310 -12.72 13.03 -31.19
C ASP A 310 -14.09 12.65 -31.78
N VAL A 311 -14.14 12.25 -33.06
CA VAL A 311 -15.34 11.70 -33.71
C VAL A 311 -15.84 10.44 -32.99
N THR A 312 -14.92 9.51 -32.71
CA THR A 312 -15.19 8.27 -31.97
C THR A 312 -15.69 8.58 -30.56
N LYS A 313 -15.04 9.51 -29.87
CA LYS A 313 -15.45 9.99 -28.54
C LYS A 313 -16.87 10.53 -28.55
N ARG A 314 -17.19 11.39 -29.52
CA ARG A 314 -18.50 12.04 -29.63
C ARG A 314 -19.60 11.03 -29.85
N GLU A 315 -19.43 10.09 -30.78
CA GLU A 315 -20.46 9.09 -31.07
C GLU A 315 -20.66 8.12 -29.90
N LEU A 316 -19.59 7.62 -29.28
CA LEU A 316 -19.72 6.74 -28.11
C LEU A 316 -20.47 7.43 -26.97
N ARG A 317 -20.18 8.69 -26.69
CA ARG A 317 -20.87 9.47 -25.66
C ARG A 317 -22.34 9.68 -26.00
N ARG A 318 -22.65 9.98 -27.26
CA ARG A 318 -24.03 10.09 -27.75
C ARG A 318 -24.81 8.79 -27.51
N MET A 319 -24.25 7.64 -27.91
CA MET A 319 -24.84 6.32 -27.69
C MET A 319 -25.13 6.06 -26.20
N ILE A 320 -24.19 6.40 -25.32
CA ILE A 320 -24.32 6.21 -23.86
C ILE A 320 -25.41 7.12 -23.28
N VAL A 321 -25.45 8.39 -23.69
CA VAL A 321 -26.37 9.38 -23.12
C VAL A 321 -27.79 9.18 -23.66
N GLU A 322 -27.95 9.08 -24.97
CA GLU A 322 -29.25 9.04 -25.65
C GLU A 322 -29.85 7.63 -25.70
N GLU A 323 -29.05 6.63 -26.06
CA GLU A 323 -29.54 5.27 -26.30
C GLU A 323 -29.35 4.33 -25.10
N LYS A 324 -28.60 4.79 -24.08
CA LYS A 324 -28.16 3.96 -22.94
C LYS A 324 -27.46 2.67 -23.40
N LYS A 325 -26.71 2.74 -24.51
CA LYS A 325 -25.95 1.62 -25.06
C LYS A 325 -24.47 1.91 -25.01
N ARG A 326 -23.72 0.91 -24.56
CA ARG A 326 -22.25 0.94 -24.46
C ARG A 326 -21.59 0.24 -25.64
N ALA A 327 -20.28 0.37 -25.74
CA ALA A 327 -19.49 -0.19 -26.85
C ALA A 327 -19.57 -1.72 -26.96
N ASP A 328 -19.85 -2.43 -25.87
CA ASP A 328 -20.04 -3.89 -25.87
C ASP A 328 -21.52 -4.30 -25.80
N GLY A 329 -22.44 -3.36 -26.03
CA GLY A 329 -23.89 -3.59 -26.05
C GLY A 329 -24.57 -3.57 -24.68
N ARG A 330 -23.84 -3.50 -23.57
CA ARG A 330 -24.41 -3.42 -22.21
C ARG A 330 -25.14 -2.12 -21.96
N GLY A 331 -26.10 -2.15 -21.03
CA GLY A 331 -26.61 -0.97 -20.37
C GLY A 331 -25.64 -0.33 -19.36
N PRO A 332 -25.90 0.90 -18.88
CA PRO A 332 -25.02 1.63 -17.97
C PRO A 332 -24.77 0.94 -16.63
N ALA A 333 -25.75 0.21 -16.09
CA ALA A 333 -25.66 -0.42 -14.77
C ALA A 333 -25.11 -1.86 -14.80
N GLU A 334 -24.91 -2.44 -15.99
CA GLU A 334 -24.60 -3.86 -16.15
C GLU A 334 -23.11 -4.18 -15.95
N ILE A 335 -22.84 -5.26 -15.23
CA ILE A 335 -21.49 -5.82 -14.99
C ILE A 335 -21.20 -6.86 -16.07
N ARG A 336 -19.94 -6.98 -16.51
CA ARG A 336 -19.53 -8.07 -17.41
C ARG A 336 -19.66 -9.43 -16.75
N PRO A 337 -19.76 -10.52 -17.53
CA PRO A 337 -19.73 -11.88 -17.00
C PRO A 337 -18.52 -12.12 -16.10
N ILE A 338 -18.72 -12.80 -14.98
CA ILE A 338 -17.68 -13.14 -14.01
C ILE A 338 -17.47 -14.65 -14.00
N TRP A 339 -16.22 -15.06 -14.05
CA TRP A 339 -15.79 -16.43 -13.86
C TRP A 339 -14.63 -16.47 -12.86
N ILE A 340 -14.66 -17.44 -11.96
CA ILE A 340 -13.74 -17.51 -10.83
C ILE A 340 -13.28 -18.96 -10.67
N GLU A 341 -11.99 -19.15 -10.47
CA GLU A 341 -11.39 -20.43 -10.10
C GLU A 341 -10.43 -20.20 -8.92
N VAL A 342 -10.43 -21.11 -7.94
CA VAL A 342 -9.54 -21.06 -6.76
C VAL A 342 -8.68 -22.32 -6.72
N ASP A 343 -7.54 -22.27 -6.02
CA ASP A 343 -6.59 -23.39 -5.93
C ASP A 343 -6.01 -23.81 -7.28
N VAL A 344 -5.72 -22.83 -8.14
CA VAL A 344 -5.23 -23.05 -9.51
C VAL A 344 -3.75 -23.45 -9.58
N LEU A 345 -2.94 -23.06 -8.59
CA LEU A 345 -1.50 -23.33 -8.55
C LEU A 345 -1.16 -24.36 -7.45
N PRO A 346 -0.61 -25.54 -7.81
CA PRO A 346 -0.38 -26.64 -6.86
C PRO A 346 0.60 -26.34 -5.71
N ARG A 347 1.46 -25.32 -5.85
CA ARG A 347 2.55 -25.00 -4.91
C ARG A 347 2.41 -23.62 -4.23
N SER A 348 1.40 -22.83 -4.59
CA SER A 348 1.17 -21.50 -3.97
C SER A 348 0.37 -21.63 -2.68
N HIS A 349 0.71 -20.89 -1.62
CA HIS A 349 0.00 -21.00 -0.33
C HIS A 349 -1.49 -20.72 -0.51
N GLY A 350 -1.84 -19.77 -1.38
CA GLY A 350 -3.17 -19.66 -1.97
C GLY A 350 -3.12 -19.12 -3.40
N SER A 351 -4.14 -19.42 -4.19
CA SER A 351 -4.26 -18.88 -5.55
C SER A 351 -5.71 -18.79 -6.00
N ALA A 352 -5.98 -17.81 -6.87
CA ALA A 352 -7.27 -17.66 -7.53
C ALA A 352 -7.11 -16.96 -8.88
N ILE A 353 -7.90 -17.35 -9.86
CA ILE A 353 -8.13 -16.58 -11.08
C ILE A 353 -9.48 -15.90 -10.96
N PHE A 354 -9.48 -14.58 -11.15
CA PHE A 354 -10.70 -13.79 -11.26
C PHE A 354 -10.78 -13.19 -12.66
N THR A 355 -11.82 -13.56 -13.40
CA THR A 355 -12.12 -13.04 -14.74
C THR A 355 -13.41 -12.25 -14.70
N ARG A 356 -13.40 -11.03 -15.24
CA ARG A 356 -14.58 -10.21 -15.44
C ARG A 356 -14.56 -9.59 -16.84
N GLY A 357 -15.35 -10.16 -17.75
CA GLY A 357 -15.22 -9.94 -19.19
C GLY A 357 -13.80 -10.24 -19.67
N GLU A 358 -13.23 -9.34 -20.48
CA GLU A 358 -11.84 -9.44 -20.99
C GLU A 358 -10.79 -8.84 -20.02
N THR A 359 -11.05 -8.93 -18.70
CA THR A 359 -10.07 -8.59 -17.65
C THR A 359 -9.89 -9.80 -16.76
N GLN A 360 -8.67 -10.34 -16.71
CA GLN A 360 -8.34 -11.56 -15.98
C GLN A 360 -7.08 -11.34 -15.15
N VAL A 361 -7.13 -11.74 -13.88
CA VAL A 361 -5.99 -11.65 -12.95
C VAL A 361 -5.79 -12.96 -12.23
N LEU A 362 -4.55 -13.43 -12.22
CA LEU A 362 -4.07 -14.49 -11.33
C LEU A 362 -3.59 -13.85 -10.02
N GLY A 363 -4.35 -14.05 -8.95
CA GLY A 363 -3.95 -13.72 -7.59
C GLY A 363 -3.22 -14.89 -6.95
N THR A 364 -2.08 -14.63 -6.33
CA THR A 364 -1.33 -15.62 -5.55
C THR A 364 -0.98 -15.08 -4.18
N VAL A 365 -0.96 -15.96 -3.18
CA VAL A 365 -0.56 -15.67 -1.81
C VAL A 365 0.61 -16.55 -1.41
N THR A 366 1.59 -15.92 -0.80
CA THR A 366 2.72 -16.55 -0.13
C THR A 366 2.82 -16.06 1.30
N LEU A 367 2.55 -16.95 2.24
CA LEU A 367 2.88 -16.79 3.66
C LEU A 367 4.39 -16.97 3.92
N GLY A 368 4.97 -16.09 4.74
CA GLY A 368 6.36 -16.09 5.17
C GLY A 368 6.51 -15.83 6.67
N THR A 369 7.76 -15.72 7.11
CA THR A 369 8.16 -15.49 8.50
C THR A 369 8.46 -14.02 8.76
N GLY A 370 8.75 -13.62 10.01
CA GLY A 370 9.21 -12.25 10.32
C GLY A 370 10.49 -11.83 9.57
N ARG A 371 11.28 -12.77 9.06
CA ARG A 371 12.47 -12.48 8.21
C ARG A 371 12.13 -12.05 6.80
N ASP A 372 10.92 -12.37 6.35
CA ASP A 372 10.42 -12.04 5.02
C ASP A 372 9.75 -10.66 4.99
N GLU A 373 9.66 -9.98 6.14
CA GLU A 373 9.17 -8.61 6.23
C GLU A 373 10.05 -7.66 5.42
N GLN A 374 9.42 -6.71 4.75
CA GLN A 374 10.13 -5.71 3.99
C GLN A 374 10.60 -4.61 4.93
N ILE A 375 11.92 -4.43 5.04
CA ILE A 375 12.50 -3.28 5.75
C ILE A 375 12.13 -2.00 5.00
N ILE A 376 11.54 -1.06 5.72
CA ILE A 376 11.17 0.26 5.20
C ILE A 376 12.29 1.24 5.55
N ASP A 377 12.87 1.87 4.53
CA ASP A 377 13.93 2.88 4.68
C ASP A 377 13.50 4.20 4.04
N ASP A 378 12.39 4.76 4.53
CA ASP A 378 11.84 6.06 4.11
C ASP A 378 11.86 7.11 5.25
N LEU A 379 11.08 8.19 5.10
CA LEU A 379 10.97 9.27 6.10
C LEU A 379 9.90 9.02 7.18
N GLY A 380 9.16 7.91 7.07
CA GLY A 380 8.08 7.53 7.96
C GLY A 380 8.57 7.03 9.32
N LEU A 381 7.60 6.54 10.10
CA LEU A 381 7.84 5.91 11.40
C LEU A 381 7.94 4.39 11.29
N ASP A 382 7.41 3.80 10.22
CA ASP A 382 7.41 2.37 10.01
C ASP A 382 8.82 1.87 9.68
N GLU A 383 9.28 0.84 10.40
CA GLU A 383 10.57 0.20 10.16
C GLU A 383 10.47 -1.05 9.28
N SER A 384 9.30 -1.70 9.28
CA SER A 384 9.00 -2.87 8.45
C SER A 384 7.55 -2.92 7.98
N GLU A 385 7.29 -3.69 6.92
CA GLU A 385 5.95 -4.02 6.45
C GLU A 385 5.81 -5.54 6.31
N ASP A 386 4.74 -6.09 6.89
CA ASP A 386 4.41 -7.50 6.88
C ASP A 386 3.34 -7.86 5.83
N PHE A 387 2.64 -6.87 5.28
CA PHE A 387 1.68 -7.07 4.19
C PHE A 387 2.17 -6.46 2.88
N LEU A 388 2.60 -7.34 1.97
CA LEU A 388 3.17 -7.00 0.68
C LEU A 388 2.15 -7.27 -0.42
N VAL A 389 1.87 -6.26 -1.26
CA VAL A 389 1.01 -6.45 -2.45
C VAL A 389 1.75 -5.98 -3.68
N HIS A 390 2.06 -6.91 -4.58
CA HIS A 390 2.68 -6.61 -5.85
C HIS A 390 1.68 -6.81 -6.98
N TYR A 391 1.72 -5.89 -7.94
CA TYR A 391 0.85 -5.90 -9.11
C TYR A 391 1.74 -5.85 -10.35
N ASN A 392 1.56 -6.80 -11.25
CA ASN A 392 2.34 -6.91 -12.48
C ASN A 392 1.41 -6.74 -13.68
N PHE A 393 1.81 -5.87 -14.61
CA PHE A 393 1.05 -5.57 -15.83
C PHE A 393 1.88 -5.88 -17.08
N PRO A 394 2.05 -7.16 -17.42
CA PRO A 394 2.85 -7.55 -18.56
C PRO A 394 2.18 -7.14 -19.89
N PRO A 395 2.96 -6.85 -20.95
CA PRO A 395 2.43 -6.28 -22.19
C PRO A 395 1.53 -7.26 -22.96
N TYR A 396 1.67 -8.57 -22.74
CA TYR A 396 0.76 -9.56 -23.32
C TYR A 396 -0.69 -9.38 -22.82
N SER A 397 -0.90 -8.80 -21.63
CA SER A 397 -2.25 -8.60 -21.08
C SER A 397 -3.11 -7.63 -21.88
N THR A 398 -2.48 -6.81 -22.72
CA THR A 398 -3.15 -5.91 -23.67
C THR A 398 -2.92 -6.30 -25.13
N GLY A 399 -2.26 -7.43 -25.39
CA GLY A 399 -1.88 -7.87 -26.73
C GLY A 399 -0.77 -7.02 -27.37
N GLU A 400 0.08 -6.37 -26.56
CA GLU A 400 1.12 -5.47 -27.05
C GLU A 400 2.52 -6.07 -26.90
N VAL A 401 3.48 -5.59 -27.69
CA VAL A 401 4.90 -5.92 -27.54
C VAL A 401 5.64 -4.72 -26.97
N LYS A 402 6.20 -4.87 -25.75
CA LYS A 402 7.05 -3.85 -25.09
C LYS A 402 8.26 -4.50 -24.45
N ARG A 403 9.37 -3.75 -24.36
CA ARG A 403 10.52 -4.20 -23.58
C ARG A 403 10.15 -4.25 -22.09
N LEU A 404 10.38 -5.38 -21.44
CA LEU A 404 10.24 -5.51 -20.00
C LEU A 404 11.37 -4.71 -19.33
N ARG A 405 10.99 -3.60 -18.69
CA ARG A 405 11.86 -2.83 -17.79
C ARG A 405 11.49 -3.20 -16.34
N GLY A 406 12.01 -2.46 -15.37
CA GLY A 406 11.54 -2.58 -13.99
C GLY A 406 10.08 -2.14 -13.82
N VAL A 407 9.54 -2.38 -12.63
CA VAL A 407 8.17 -2.01 -12.24
C VAL A 407 7.89 -0.54 -12.51
N SER A 408 6.79 -0.27 -13.22
CA SER A 408 6.33 1.08 -13.57
C SER A 408 5.62 1.77 -12.41
N ARG A 409 5.51 3.10 -12.47
CA ARG A 409 4.77 3.89 -11.45
C ARG A 409 3.29 3.49 -11.37
N ARG A 410 2.69 3.09 -12.50
CA ARG A 410 1.30 2.63 -12.55
C ARG A 410 1.13 1.30 -11.83
N GLU A 411 2.06 0.38 -12.01
CA GLU A 411 2.03 -0.92 -11.31
C GLU A 411 2.13 -0.75 -9.80
N VAL A 412 3.05 0.09 -9.33
CA VAL A 412 3.15 0.45 -7.89
C VAL A 412 1.84 1.09 -7.40
N GLY A 413 1.29 2.06 -8.14
CA GLY A 413 0.03 2.71 -7.78
C GLY A 413 -1.17 1.76 -7.70
N HIS A 414 -1.31 0.83 -8.64
CA HIS A 414 -2.37 -0.17 -8.62
C HIS A 414 -2.18 -1.21 -7.51
N GLY A 415 -0.93 -1.64 -7.25
CA GLY A 415 -0.60 -2.50 -6.13
C GLY A 415 -0.96 -1.88 -4.79
N ASN A 416 -0.61 -0.59 -4.59
CA ASN A 416 -0.96 0.14 -3.37
C ASN A 416 -2.47 0.33 -3.21
N LEU A 417 -3.22 0.57 -4.29
CA LEU A 417 -4.69 0.62 -4.21
C LEU A 417 -5.27 -0.73 -3.74
N ALA A 418 -4.75 -1.85 -4.24
CA ALA A 418 -5.16 -3.17 -3.80
C ALA A 418 -4.74 -3.45 -2.35
N LYS A 419 -3.54 -3.01 -1.95
CA LYS A 419 -3.05 -3.07 -0.56
C LYS A 419 -3.98 -2.33 0.39
N ARG A 420 -4.32 -1.06 0.08
CA ARG A 420 -5.26 -0.25 0.86
C ARG A 420 -6.63 -0.91 1.01
N ALA A 421 -7.11 -1.58 -0.05
CA ALA A 421 -8.40 -2.26 -0.04
C ALA A 421 -8.43 -3.51 0.85
N LEU A 422 -7.33 -4.28 0.89
CA LEU A 422 -7.26 -5.58 1.57
C LEU A 422 -6.76 -5.48 3.02
N LYS A 423 -5.82 -4.58 3.31
CA LYS A 423 -5.17 -4.44 4.63
C LYS A 423 -6.17 -4.31 5.80
N PRO A 424 -7.26 -3.53 5.71
CA PRO A 424 -8.22 -3.41 6.81
C PRO A 424 -8.91 -4.73 7.20
N MET A 425 -8.99 -5.69 6.27
CA MET A 425 -9.63 -6.99 6.49
C MET A 425 -8.66 -8.07 6.95
N LEU A 426 -7.37 -7.79 7.06
CA LEU A 426 -6.42 -8.75 7.60
C LEU A 426 -6.63 -8.96 9.11
N PRO A 427 -6.33 -10.16 9.61
CA PRO A 427 -6.22 -10.40 11.05
C PRO A 427 -5.07 -9.58 11.66
N GLU A 428 -5.14 -9.33 12.96
CA GLU A 428 -4.01 -8.77 13.69
C GLU A 428 -2.83 -9.75 13.68
N LYS A 429 -1.60 -9.22 13.69
CA LYS A 429 -0.36 -10.01 13.61
C LYS A 429 -0.27 -11.09 14.68
N ASP A 430 -0.72 -10.80 15.91
CA ASP A 430 -0.72 -11.79 16.99
C ASP A 430 -1.67 -12.98 16.75
N ALA A 431 -2.79 -12.73 16.05
CA ALA A 431 -3.76 -13.77 15.71
C ALA A 431 -3.33 -14.59 14.49
N PHE A 432 -2.56 -14.00 13.57
CA PHE A 432 -2.05 -14.67 12.39
C PHE A 432 -0.61 -14.21 12.08
N PRO A 433 0.40 -14.77 12.77
CA PRO A 433 1.77 -14.25 12.77
C PRO A 433 2.57 -14.66 11.53
N TYR A 434 2.07 -14.30 10.36
CA TYR A 434 2.74 -14.51 9.08
C TYR A 434 2.95 -13.17 8.38
N THR A 435 4.09 -13.05 7.73
CA THR A 435 4.25 -12.08 6.64
C THR A 435 3.42 -12.58 5.46
N ILE A 436 2.61 -11.71 4.86
CA ILE A 436 1.69 -12.06 3.79
C ILE A 436 2.10 -11.31 2.53
N ARG A 437 2.45 -12.06 1.49
CA ARG A 437 2.67 -11.50 0.15
C ARG A 437 1.56 -11.89 -0.80
N VAL A 438 0.85 -10.91 -1.34
CA VAL A 438 -0.10 -11.05 -2.44
C VAL A 438 0.56 -10.59 -3.74
N VAL A 439 0.42 -11.36 -4.80
CA VAL A 439 0.81 -10.95 -6.15
C VAL A 439 -0.38 -11.07 -7.09
N GLY A 440 -0.71 -9.98 -7.79
CA GLY A 440 -1.69 -9.96 -8.87
C GLY A 440 -1.00 -9.87 -10.22
N ASP A 441 -0.95 -10.99 -10.95
CA ASP A 441 -0.46 -11.05 -12.32
C ASP A 441 -1.63 -10.85 -13.29
N VAL A 442 -1.62 -9.74 -14.02
CA VAL A 442 -2.68 -9.44 -14.99
C VAL A 442 -2.47 -10.27 -16.25
N LEU A 443 -3.41 -11.15 -16.54
CA LEU A 443 -3.40 -12.04 -17.69
C LEU A 443 -4.08 -11.40 -18.90
N GLU A 444 -5.16 -10.66 -18.67
CA GLU A 444 -5.92 -9.92 -19.68
C GLU A 444 -6.39 -8.59 -19.09
N SER A 445 -6.47 -7.54 -19.91
CA SER A 445 -6.96 -6.23 -19.47
C SER A 445 -7.76 -5.49 -20.54
N ASN A 446 -9.06 -5.39 -20.28
CA ASN A 446 -9.99 -4.48 -20.96
C ASN A 446 -10.87 -3.70 -19.96
N GLY A 447 -10.32 -3.31 -18.82
CA GLY A 447 -11.01 -2.48 -17.84
C GLY A 447 -10.65 -2.86 -16.41
N SER A 448 -10.12 -1.90 -15.68
CA SER A 448 -9.73 -1.96 -14.25
C SER A 448 -9.27 -3.32 -13.73
N SER A 449 -8.11 -3.75 -14.23
CA SER A 449 -7.36 -4.88 -13.69
C SER A 449 -6.98 -4.69 -12.22
N SER A 450 -6.86 -3.46 -11.71
CA SER A 450 -6.61 -3.22 -10.28
C SER A 450 -7.76 -3.71 -9.38
N MET A 451 -9.01 -3.56 -9.82
CA MET A 451 -10.17 -4.10 -9.08
C MET A 451 -10.25 -5.62 -9.18
N ALA A 452 -9.88 -6.19 -10.32
CA ALA A 452 -9.74 -7.63 -10.46
C ALA A 452 -8.63 -8.20 -9.56
N THR A 453 -7.53 -7.46 -9.36
CA THR A 453 -6.48 -7.83 -8.39
C THR A 453 -6.98 -7.84 -6.95
N VAL A 454 -7.85 -6.91 -6.56
CA VAL A 454 -8.48 -6.94 -5.22
C VAL A 454 -9.31 -8.21 -5.06
N CYS A 455 -10.18 -8.52 -6.02
CA CYS A 455 -11.03 -9.71 -5.96
C CYS A 455 -10.19 -11.01 -5.96
N ALA A 456 -9.22 -11.13 -6.87
CA ALA A 456 -8.34 -12.29 -6.96
C ALA A 456 -7.46 -12.45 -5.71
N GLY A 457 -6.91 -11.34 -5.20
CA GLY A 457 -6.11 -11.31 -3.98
C GLY A 457 -6.92 -11.71 -2.76
N CYS A 458 -8.16 -11.22 -2.62
CA CYS A 458 -9.08 -11.63 -1.56
C CYS A 458 -9.35 -13.14 -1.60
N LEU A 459 -9.71 -13.68 -2.77
CA LEU A 459 -9.94 -15.12 -2.93
C LEU A 459 -8.68 -15.95 -2.67
N ALA A 460 -7.51 -15.47 -3.10
CA ALA A 460 -6.24 -16.14 -2.84
C ALA A 460 -5.86 -16.13 -1.34
N LEU A 461 -6.19 -15.07 -0.60
CA LEU A 461 -6.03 -15.01 0.85
C LEU A 461 -6.93 -16.03 1.55
N MET A 462 -8.19 -16.10 1.13
CA MET A 462 -9.16 -17.08 1.63
C MET A 462 -8.73 -18.53 1.30
N ASP A 463 -8.26 -18.77 0.08
CA ASP A 463 -7.74 -20.06 -0.37
C ASP A 463 -6.46 -20.46 0.38
N ALA A 464 -5.66 -19.49 0.80
CA ALA A 464 -4.48 -19.72 1.65
C ALA A 464 -4.83 -20.06 3.11
N GLY A 465 -6.09 -19.92 3.50
CA GLY A 465 -6.53 -20.07 4.90
C GLY A 465 -6.16 -18.88 5.78
N VAL A 466 -5.92 -17.70 5.20
CA VAL A 466 -5.78 -16.46 5.98
C VAL A 466 -7.15 -16.11 6.56
N PRO A 467 -7.28 -15.95 7.89
CA PRO A 467 -8.55 -15.65 8.53
C PRO A 467 -8.90 -14.16 8.38
N ILE A 468 -9.15 -13.73 7.14
CA ILE A 468 -9.60 -12.37 6.86
C ILE A 468 -10.96 -12.12 7.52
N LYS A 469 -11.19 -10.89 8.00
CA LYS A 469 -12.42 -10.50 8.71
C LYS A 469 -13.65 -10.70 7.83
N LYS A 470 -13.60 -10.20 6.59
CA LYS A 470 -14.67 -10.30 5.57
C LYS A 470 -14.09 -10.24 4.15
N PRO A 471 -14.75 -10.86 3.15
CA PRO A 471 -14.35 -10.72 1.75
C PRO A 471 -14.48 -9.28 1.23
N VAL A 472 -13.55 -8.88 0.37
CA VAL A 472 -13.50 -7.56 -0.28
C VAL A 472 -13.63 -7.72 -1.79
N ALA A 473 -14.52 -6.96 -2.42
CA ALA A 473 -14.61 -6.85 -3.86
C ALA A 473 -14.36 -5.42 -4.33
N GLY A 474 -13.95 -5.28 -5.59
CA GLY A 474 -13.71 -4.00 -6.25
C GLY A 474 -14.51 -3.84 -7.53
N ILE A 475 -14.93 -2.60 -7.80
CA ILE A 475 -15.58 -2.21 -9.05
C ILE A 475 -14.98 -0.91 -9.58
N ALA A 476 -14.84 -0.83 -10.90
CA ALA A 476 -14.54 0.42 -11.57
C ALA A 476 -15.78 0.98 -12.23
N MET A 477 -15.92 2.27 -12.09
CA MET A 477 -17.07 3.05 -12.46
C MET A 477 -16.60 4.21 -13.32
N GLY A 478 -17.47 4.71 -14.17
CA GLY A 478 -17.20 5.91 -14.94
C GLY A 478 -18.43 6.78 -15.02
N LEU A 479 -18.26 7.95 -15.63
CA LEU A 479 -19.35 8.88 -15.84
C LEU A 479 -19.17 9.62 -17.15
N VAL A 480 -20.28 9.81 -17.85
CA VAL A 480 -20.38 10.66 -19.05
C VAL A 480 -21.38 11.77 -18.73
N LYS A 481 -20.89 13.01 -18.76
CA LYS A 481 -21.66 14.24 -18.56
C LYS A 481 -21.94 14.88 -19.93
N PRO A 482 -23.21 14.92 -20.40
CA PRO A 482 -23.54 15.69 -21.59
C PRO A 482 -23.41 17.20 -21.33
N GLU A 483 -23.37 18.01 -22.40
CA GLU A 483 -23.40 19.48 -22.27
C GLU A 483 -24.73 19.94 -21.66
N GLU A 484 -25.83 19.31 -22.07
CA GLU A 484 -27.17 19.51 -21.53
C GLU A 484 -27.76 18.17 -21.06
N GLY A 485 -28.39 18.16 -19.89
CA GLY A 485 -29.04 16.98 -19.31
C GLY A 485 -28.26 16.31 -18.18
N GLU A 486 -28.78 15.17 -17.71
CA GLU A 486 -28.21 14.47 -16.56
C GLU A 486 -26.98 13.61 -16.91
N PRO A 487 -25.95 13.59 -16.05
CA PRO A 487 -24.83 12.66 -16.18
C PRO A 487 -25.29 11.19 -16.14
N VAL A 488 -24.63 10.34 -16.91
CA VAL A 488 -24.84 8.89 -16.92
C VAL A 488 -23.68 8.19 -16.22
N VAL A 489 -23.99 7.42 -15.17
CA VAL A 489 -23.00 6.61 -14.44
C VAL A 489 -22.88 5.24 -15.11
N LEU A 490 -21.64 4.83 -15.36
CA LEU A 490 -21.28 3.55 -15.97
C LEU A 490 -20.70 2.59 -14.93
N THR A 491 -21.22 1.38 -14.90
CA THR A 491 -20.73 0.27 -14.08
C THR A 491 -19.77 -0.61 -14.87
N ASP A 492 -18.65 -1.00 -14.26
CA ASP A 492 -17.67 -1.91 -14.82
C ASP A 492 -17.15 -1.42 -16.19
N ILE A 493 -16.51 -0.26 -16.17
CA ILE A 493 -16.04 0.43 -17.39
C ILE A 493 -14.98 -0.36 -18.15
N LEU A 494 -15.05 -0.25 -19.48
CA LEU A 494 -14.04 -0.72 -20.43
C LEU A 494 -12.86 0.26 -20.50
N GLY A 495 -11.72 -0.20 -21.03
CA GLY A 495 -10.56 0.69 -21.25
C GLY A 495 -10.86 1.89 -22.17
N MET A 496 -11.71 1.68 -23.17
CA MET A 496 -12.17 2.76 -24.07
C MET A 496 -13.09 3.76 -23.36
N GLU A 497 -13.95 3.29 -22.46
CA GLU A 497 -14.88 4.14 -21.70
C GLU A 497 -14.15 4.98 -20.64
N ASP A 498 -13.07 4.46 -20.05
CA ASP A 498 -12.16 5.22 -19.18
C ASP A 498 -11.48 6.37 -19.95
N ALA A 499 -10.91 6.05 -21.12
CA ALA A 499 -10.22 7.03 -21.96
C ALA A 499 -11.14 8.17 -22.43
N LEU A 500 -12.42 7.88 -22.66
CA LEU A 500 -13.39 8.78 -23.29
C LEU A 500 -14.41 9.37 -22.30
N GLY A 501 -14.45 8.86 -21.07
CA GLY A 501 -15.30 9.34 -19.97
C GLY A 501 -14.79 10.62 -19.31
N ASP A 502 -15.66 11.23 -18.52
CA ASP A 502 -15.40 12.50 -17.82
C ASP A 502 -14.92 12.32 -16.39
N MET A 503 -15.19 11.15 -15.81
CA MET A 503 -14.70 10.73 -14.51
C MET A 503 -14.53 9.22 -14.54
N ASP A 504 -13.44 8.73 -13.95
CA ASP A 504 -13.26 7.34 -13.60
C ASP A 504 -13.05 7.23 -12.10
N PHE A 505 -13.72 6.26 -11.48
CA PHE A 505 -13.50 5.97 -10.07
C PHE A 505 -13.56 4.49 -9.78
N LYS A 506 -12.85 4.11 -8.72
CA LYS A 506 -12.65 2.73 -8.30
C LYS A 506 -13.07 2.65 -6.85
N VAL A 507 -13.98 1.73 -6.54
CA VAL A 507 -14.52 1.53 -5.20
C VAL A 507 -14.30 0.09 -4.80
N THR A 508 -13.73 -0.11 -3.63
CA THR A 508 -13.55 -1.42 -3.02
C THR A 508 -14.21 -1.45 -1.65
N GLY A 509 -14.58 -2.63 -1.18
CA GLY A 509 -15.22 -2.76 0.12
C GLY A 509 -15.86 -4.11 0.34
N THR A 510 -16.43 -4.23 1.52
CA THR A 510 -17.21 -5.37 1.97
C THR A 510 -18.70 -5.08 1.75
N ARG A 511 -19.56 -5.92 2.35
CA ARG A 511 -20.99 -5.65 2.45
C ARG A 511 -21.33 -4.47 3.36
N ASP A 512 -20.46 -4.17 4.31
CA ASP A 512 -20.75 -3.23 5.41
C ASP A 512 -20.21 -1.82 5.11
N GLY A 513 -19.20 -1.70 4.26
CA GLY A 513 -18.69 -0.39 3.86
C GLY A 513 -17.55 -0.44 2.86
N VAL A 514 -17.01 0.73 2.57
CA VAL A 514 -15.89 0.95 1.64
C VAL A 514 -14.56 0.75 2.38
N THR A 515 -13.61 0.07 1.72
CA THR A 515 -12.23 -0.09 2.22
C THR A 515 -11.21 0.76 1.47
N ALA A 516 -11.47 1.09 0.20
CA ALA A 516 -10.70 2.07 -0.55
C ALA A 516 -11.53 2.71 -1.66
N LEU A 517 -11.25 3.99 -1.93
CA LEU A 517 -11.84 4.79 -3.00
C LEU A 517 -10.71 5.51 -3.76
N GLN A 518 -10.73 5.44 -5.09
CA GLN A 518 -9.84 6.24 -5.93
C GLN A 518 -10.69 6.92 -7.00
N MET A 519 -10.51 8.22 -7.22
CA MET A 519 -11.23 8.94 -8.27
C MET A 519 -10.31 9.87 -9.05
N ASP A 520 -10.54 9.95 -10.35
CA ASP A 520 -9.95 10.93 -11.27
C ASP A 520 -11.09 11.60 -12.05
N ILE A 521 -11.23 12.91 -11.86
CA ILE A 521 -12.26 13.74 -12.46
C ILE A 521 -11.62 14.64 -13.51
N LYS A 522 -12.10 14.55 -14.75
CA LYS A 522 -11.58 15.27 -15.92
C LYS A 522 -12.43 16.49 -16.31
N VAL A 523 -13.57 16.71 -15.64
CA VAL A 523 -14.52 17.79 -15.93
C VAL A 523 -14.89 18.59 -14.69
N GLN A 524 -15.34 19.83 -14.89
CA GLN A 524 -15.81 20.69 -13.81
C GLN A 524 -17.27 20.40 -13.44
N GLY A 525 -17.62 20.69 -12.18
CA GLY A 525 -19.00 20.76 -11.69
C GLY A 525 -19.71 19.41 -11.59
N LEU A 526 -19.12 18.44 -10.88
CA LEU A 526 -19.82 17.26 -10.39
C LEU A 526 -20.40 17.59 -9.01
N ASP A 527 -21.73 17.63 -8.90
CA ASP A 527 -22.39 17.89 -7.63
C ASP A 527 -22.39 16.65 -6.70
N ALA A 528 -22.63 16.90 -5.41
CA ALA A 528 -22.67 15.85 -4.39
C ALA A 528 -23.80 14.82 -4.62
N ALA A 529 -24.90 15.20 -5.29
CA ALA A 529 -26.01 14.29 -5.56
C ALA A 529 -25.65 13.25 -6.62
N VAL A 530 -24.97 13.67 -7.68
CA VAL A 530 -24.42 12.78 -8.72
C VAL A 530 -23.38 11.85 -8.11
N MET A 531 -22.53 12.35 -7.22
CA MET A 531 -21.55 11.54 -6.49
C MET A 531 -22.20 10.47 -5.63
N ARG A 532 -23.25 10.82 -4.86
CA ARG A 532 -24.00 9.86 -4.05
C ARG A 532 -24.62 8.76 -4.90
N ARG A 533 -25.32 9.13 -5.98
CA ARG A 533 -25.89 8.18 -6.94
C ARG A 533 -24.82 7.26 -7.54
N ALA A 534 -23.65 7.80 -7.87
CA ALA A 534 -22.55 7.03 -8.44
C ALA A 534 -22.00 6.00 -7.45
N LEU A 535 -21.84 6.38 -6.17
CA LEU A 535 -21.40 5.48 -5.10
C LEU A 535 -22.46 4.42 -4.76
N GLU A 536 -23.75 4.76 -4.78
CA GLU A 536 -24.84 3.79 -4.60
C GLU A 536 -24.86 2.74 -5.72
N GLN A 537 -24.72 3.16 -6.98
CA GLN A 537 -24.60 2.24 -8.12
C GLN A 537 -23.34 1.36 -7.99
N ALA A 538 -22.22 1.94 -7.53
CA ALA A 538 -21.00 1.20 -7.26
C ALA A 538 -21.18 0.17 -6.13
N ARG A 539 -21.92 0.52 -5.07
CA ARG A 539 -22.25 -0.39 -3.97
C ARG A 539 -23.06 -1.58 -4.49
N ALA A 540 -24.12 -1.34 -5.25
CA ALA A 540 -24.92 -2.42 -5.83
C ALA A 540 -24.07 -3.38 -6.68
N ALA A 541 -23.17 -2.83 -7.50
CA ALA A 541 -22.27 -3.63 -8.32
C ALA A 541 -21.23 -4.42 -7.50
N ARG A 542 -20.66 -3.79 -6.46
CA ARG A 542 -19.74 -4.42 -5.52
C ARG A 542 -20.38 -5.62 -4.81
N LEU A 543 -21.62 -5.46 -4.34
CA LEU A 543 -22.37 -6.54 -3.70
C LEU A 543 -22.65 -7.69 -4.68
N ALA A 544 -23.02 -7.40 -5.92
CA ALA A 544 -23.23 -8.43 -6.93
C ALA A 544 -21.95 -9.22 -7.26
N ILE A 545 -20.76 -8.59 -7.19
CA ILE A 545 -19.47 -9.28 -7.34
C ILE A 545 -19.18 -10.17 -6.13
N LEU A 546 -19.41 -9.66 -4.91
CA LEU A 546 -19.28 -10.46 -3.68
C LEU A 546 -20.17 -11.70 -3.73
N ASP A 547 -21.41 -11.57 -4.20
CA ASP A 547 -22.33 -12.71 -4.37
C ASP A 547 -21.76 -13.78 -5.32
N GLN A 548 -20.97 -13.41 -6.34
CA GLN A 548 -20.31 -14.39 -7.22
C GLN A 548 -19.07 -15.02 -6.58
N MET A 549 -18.29 -14.23 -5.82
CA MET A 549 -17.13 -14.73 -5.09
C MET A 549 -17.54 -15.75 -4.02
N GLU A 550 -18.57 -15.43 -3.24
CA GLU A 550 -19.08 -16.29 -2.16
C GLU A 550 -19.67 -17.61 -2.68
N LYS A 551 -20.17 -17.66 -3.92
CA LYS A 551 -20.61 -18.92 -4.54
C LYS A 551 -19.45 -19.90 -4.77
N VAL A 552 -18.24 -19.40 -4.99
CA VAL A 552 -17.05 -20.22 -5.27
C VAL A 552 -16.28 -20.53 -3.99
N LEU A 553 -16.08 -19.53 -3.13
CA LEU A 553 -15.40 -19.69 -1.86
C LEU A 553 -16.13 -18.87 -0.78
N PRO A 554 -17.09 -19.47 -0.04
CA PRO A 554 -17.93 -18.75 0.92
C PRO A 554 -17.17 -18.22 2.15
N GLU A 555 -16.16 -18.95 2.61
CA GLU A 555 -15.37 -18.65 3.79
C GLU A 555 -13.89 -18.98 3.56
N PRO A 556 -12.95 -18.34 4.29
CA PRO A 556 -11.55 -18.75 4.27
C PRO A 556 -11.40 -20.23 4.61
N ARG A 557 -10.41 -20.91 4.00
CA ARG A 557 -10.11 -22.30 4.36
C ARG A 557 -9.74 -22.41 5.84
N LYS A 558 -10.29 -23.42 6.51
CA LYS A 558 -10.05 -23.65 7.94
C LYS A 558 -8.62 -24.07 8.27
N GLU A 559 -7.95 -24.68 7.30
CA GLU A 559 -6.58 -25.17 7.43
C GLU A 559 -5.70 -24.56 6.34
N LEU A 560 -4.48 -24.18 6.72
CA LEU A 560 -3.45 -23.80 5.76
C LEU A 560 -3.09 -25.01 4.88
N LYS A 561 -2.63 -24.74 3.64
CA LYS A 561 -2.16 -25.79 2.74
C LYS A 561 -0.93 -26.53 3.28
N PRO A 562 -0.66 -27.77 2.85
CA PRO A 562 0.43 -28.59 3.43
C PRO A 562 1.83 -27.96 3.34
N PHE A 563 2.08 -27.19 2.29
CA PHE A 563 3.38 -26.57 2.02
C PHE A 563 3.47 -25.12 2.54
N ALA A 564 2.39 -24.59 3.15
CA ALA A 564 2.46 -23.35 3.89
C ALA A 564 3.27 -23.56 5.18
N PRO A 565 4.14 -22.61 5.57
CA PRO A 565 4.88 -22.71 6.82
C PRO A 565 3.90 -22.85 7.98
N ARG A 566 4.16 -23.79 8.89
CA ARG A 566 3.44 -23.95 10.14
C ARG A 566 4.19 -23.24 11.25
N ILE A 567 3.44 -22.60 12.16
CA ILE A 567 3.99 -21.90 13.31
C ILE A 567 3.66 -22.67 14.58
N LEU A 568 4.70 -23.02 15.32
CA LEU A 568 4.58 -23.38 16.73
C LEU A 568 5.04 -22.20 17.56
N ALA A 569 4.15 -21.69 18.41
CA ALA A 569 4.48 -20.64 19.37
C ALA A 569 4.65 -21.24 20.77
N LEU A 570 5.66 -20.77 21.49
CA LEU A 570 5.83 -21.02 22.92
C LEU A 570 6.32 -19.76 23.62
N LYS A 571 5.96 -19.62 24.89
CA LYS A 571 6.41 -18.51 25.74
C LYS A 571 7.51 -18.99 26.67
N ILE A 572 8.65 -18.30 26.66
CA ILE A 572 9.77 -18.57 27.56
C ILE A 572 9.96 -17.39 28.53
N PRO A 573 10.58 -17.61 29.70
CA PRO A 573 10.96 -16.51 30.58
C PRO A 573 11.96 -15.57 29.89
N VAL A 574 11.79 -14.25 30.05
CA VAL A 574 12.60 -13.21 29.37
C VAL A 574 14.08 -13.32 29.71
N ASP A 575 14.43 -13.71 30.93
CA ASP A 575 15.80 -13.94 31.37
C ASP A 575 16.49 -15.15 30.68
N LYS A 576 15.70 -16.03 30.04
CA LYS A 576 16.19 -17.21 29.32
C LYS A 576 16.37 -17.00 27.82
N ILE A 577 15.97 -15.84 27.27
CA ILE A 577 16.17 -15.50 25.85
C ILE A 577 17.65 -15.67 25.45
N GLY A 578 18.56 -15.16 26.27
CA GLY A 578 20.00 -15.26 26.01
C GLY A 578 20.53 -16.70 25.98
N ALA A 579 19.91 -17.63 26.73
CA ALA A 579 20.28 -19.05 26.71
C ALA A 579 19.83 -19.75 25.42
N VAL A 580 18.66 -19.37 24.88
CA VAL A 580 18.14 -19.91 23.62
C VAL A 580 18.93 -19.37 22.42
N ILE A 581 19.29 -18.09 22.40
CA ILE A 581 20.13 -17.50 21.34
C ILE A 581 21.56 -18.06 21.42
N GLY A 582 22.12 -18.15 22.63
CA GLY A 582 23.49 -18.56 22.88
C GLY A 582 24.54 -17.52 22.44
N PRO A 583 25.82 -17.71 22.80
CA PRO A 583 26.88 -16.77 22.45
C PRO A 583 27.03 -16.65 20.92
N GLY A 584 26.86 -15.43 20.40
CA GLY A 584 26.95 -15.12 18.96
C GLY A 584 25.84 -15.77 18.10
N GLY A 585 24.71 -16.18 18.69
CA GLY A 585 23.63 -16.86 17.97
C GLY A 585 23.93 -18.32 17.64
N LYS A 586 24.89 -18.95 18.33
CA LYS A 586 25.28 -20.34 18.02
C LYS A 586 24.15 -21.34 18.28
N ASN A 587 23.39 -21.17 19.36
CA ASN A 587 22.35 -22.12 19.74
C ASN A 587 21.15 -22.02 18.80
N ILE A 588 20.74 -20.80 18.44
CA ILE A 588 19.65 -20.61 17.48
C ILE A 588 20.01 -21.18 16.10
N ARG A 589 21.23 -20.96 15.61
CA ARG A 589 21.71 -21.56 14.34
C ARG A 589 21.69 -23.09 14.37
N ALA A 590 22.07 -23.71 15.49
CA ALA A 590 22.03 -25.17 15.63
C ALA A 590 20.59 -25.72 15.67
N LEU A 591 19.61 -24.92 16.09
CA LEU A 591 18.20 -25.27 15.96
C LEU A 591 17.72 -25.11 14.51
N GLU A 592 18.18 -24.06 13.82
CA GLU A 592 17.84 -23.82 12.41
C GLU A 592 18.40 -24.86 11.45
N GLU A 593 19.49 -25.54 11.81
CA GLU A 593 20.00 -26.72 11.08
C GLU A 593 18.97 -27.86 10.97
N LEU A 594 17.92 -27.87 11.80
CA LEU A 594 16.77 -28.78 11.68
C LEU A 594 15.82 -28.43 10.53
N GLY A 595 16.08 -27.34 9.79
CA GLY A 595 15.20 -26.85 8.72
C GLY A 595 14.02 -26.02 9.23
N VAL A 596 14.16 -25.43 10.43
CA VAL A 596 13.17 -24.49 11.00
C VAL A 596 13.72 -23.07 10.96
N SER A 597 12.84 -22.07 10.91
CA SER A 597 13.20 -20.70 11.22
C SER A 597 12.68 -20.35 12.60
N ILE A 598 13.49 -19.68 13.42
CA ILE A 598 13.11 -19.30 14.77
C ILE A 598 13.18 -17.79 14.89
N ASP A 599 12.11 -17.23 15.42
CA ASP A 599 11.96 -15.84 15.76
C ASP A 599 11.69 -15.71 17.26
N ILE A 600 12.40 -14.79 17.92
CA ILE A 600 12.33 -14.61 19.37
C ILE A 600 12.09 -13.14 19.65
N GLU A 601 10.91 -12.86 20.21
CA GLU A 601 10.49 -11.53 20.63
C GLU A 601 11.11 -11.15 21.97
N GLU A 602 11.26 -9.84 22.21
CA GLU A 602 11.81 -9.31 23.47
C GLU A 602 10.97 -9.68 24.70
N ASP A 603 9.68 -9.95 24.49
CA ASP A 603 8.75 -10.34 25.53
C ASP A 603 8.85 -11.84 25.92
N GLY A 604 9.75 -12.60 25.27
CA GLY A 604 9.95 -14.04 25.48
C GLY A 604 9.06 -14.94 24.62
N THR A 605 8.33 -14.40 23.63
CA THR A 605 7.61 -15.23 22.66
C THR A 605 8.58 -15.82 21.65
N VAL A 606 8.57 -17.14 21.51
CA VAL A 606 9.36 -17.86 20.51
C VAL A 606 8.42 -18.44 19.47
N ARG A 607 8.61 -18.08 18.20
CA ARG A 607 7.87 -18.61 17.06
C ARG A 607 8.79 -19.49 16.22
N ILE A 608 8.40 -20.74 16.02
CA ILE A 608 9.13 -21.74 15.25
C ILE A 608 8.35 -22.01 13.98
N TYR A 609 8.94 -21.66 12.84
CA TYR A 609 8.37 -21.84 11.51
C TYR A 609 8.98 -23.07 10.85
N SER A 610 8.15 -23.96 10.31
CA SER A 610 8.64 -25.09 9.51
C SER A 610 7.70 -25.45 8.38
N ALA A 611 8.25 -25.91 7.26
CA ALA A 611 7.48 -26.55 6.20
C ALA A 611 7.05 -27.98 6.54
N GLU A 612 7.72 -28.64 7.50
CA GLU A 612 7.46 -30.01 7.93
C GLU A 612 7.19 -30.08 9.44
N GLY A 613 6.01 -30.57 9.84
CA GLY A 613 5.59 -30.55 11.25
C GLY A 613 6.53 -31.25 12.23
N GLY A 614 7.28 -32.28 11.79
CA GLY A 614 8.21 -33.02 12.66
C GLY A 614 9.40 -32.18 13.15
N ALA A 615 9.95 -31.31 12.29
CA ALA A 615 11.11 -30.49 12.64
C ALA A 615 10.75 -29.38 13.65
N ALA A 616 9.55 -28.80 13.52
CA ALA A 616 9.08 -27.77 14.45
C ALA A 616 8.91 -28.30 15.88
N GLU A 617 8.33 -29.51 16.05
CA GLU A 617 8.16 -30.13 17.36
C GLU A 617 9.50 -30.50 18.01
N GLU A 618 10.48 -30.96 17.22
CA GLU A 618 11.83 -31.22 17.74
C GLU A 618 12.51 -29.92 18.21
N ALA A 619 12.43 -28.86 17.41
CA ALA A 619 12.97 -27.56 17.81
C ALA A 619 12.29 -27.02 19.07
N LYS A 620 10.96 -27.15 19.16
CA LYS A 620 10.19 -26.78 20.36
C LYS A 620 10.66 -27.54 21.58
N ALA A 621 10.78 -28.86 21.50
CA ALA A 621 11.25 -29.69 22.61
C ALA A 621 12.66 -29.31 23.05
N ARG A 622 13.57 -28.96 22.13
CA ARG A 622 14.91 -28.48 22.47
C ARG A 622 14.87 -27.13 23.19
N ILE A 623 14.03 -26.20 22.74
CA ILE A 623 13.86 -24.89 23.39
C ILE A 623 13.26 -25.06 24.78
N GLU A 624 12.19 -25.85 24.93
CA GLU A 624 11.56 -26.14 26.22
C GLU A 624 12.56 -26.77 27.21
N ASN A 625 13.47 -27.62 26.74
CA ASN A 625 14.52 -28.19 27.58
C ASN A 625 15.59 -27.16 27.98
N LEU A 626 15.92 -26.20 27.11
CA LEU A 626 16.86 -25.11 27.40
C LEU A 626 16.27 -24.08 28.38
N THR A 627 14.95 -23.87 28.32
CA THR A 627 14.22 -22.91 29.16
C THR A 627 13.49 -23.59 30.31
N ARG A 628 13.74 -24.88 30.53
CA ARG A 628 13.11 -25.63 31.60
C ARG A 628 13.53 -25.04 32.94
N GLU A 629 12.57 -24.85 33.83
CA GLU A 629 12.84 -24.44 35.20
C GLU A 629 12.47 -25.56 36.17
N ALA A 630 13.27 -25.69 37.22
CA ALA A 630 13.00 -26.62 38.30
C ALA A 630 11.82 -26.05 39.09
N LYS A 631 10.70 -26.77 39.18
CA LYS A 631 9.55 -26.37 39.99
C LYS A 631 9.60 -27.04 41.35
N VAL A 632 9.37 -26.27 42.41
CA VAL A 632 9.24 -26.83 43.77
C VAL A 632 8.13 -27.86 43.78
N GLY A 633 8.45 -29.09 44.20
CA GLY A 633 7.53 -30.21 44.26
C GLY A 633 7.65 -31.21 43.11
N GLU A 634 8.30 -30.88 41.99
CA GLU A 634 8.49 -31.81 40.88
C GLU A 634 9.64 -32.81 41.13
N ILE A 635 9.48 -34.02 40.58
CA ILE A 635 10.46 -35.11 40.64
C ILE A 635 11.21 -35.17 39.31
N TYR A 636 12.54 -35.20 39.37
CA TYR A 636 13.44 -35.28 38.24
C TYR A 636 14.37 -36.49 38.38
N GLU A 637 14.75 -37.10 37.27
CA GLU A 637 15.91 -37.99 37.20
C GLU A 637 17.14 -37.15 36.87
N GLY A 638 18.09 -37.08 37.80
CA GLY A 638 19.31 -36.30 37.63
C GLY A 638 20.57 -37.15 37.72
N VAL A 639 21.68 -36.62 37.21
CA VAL A 639 23.00 -37.27 37.24
C VAL A 639 23.89 -36.55 38.25
N VAL A 640 24.59 -37.29 39.10
CA VAL A 640 25.55 -36.72 40.05
C VAL A 640 26.75 -36.17 39.29
N VAL A 641 26.95 -34.84 39.30
CA VAL A 641 28.06 -34.17 38.60
C VAL A 641 29.29 -34.04 39.49
N ARG A 642 29.08 -33.73 40.76
CA ARG A 642 30.16 -33.62 41.75
C ARG A 642 29.64 -33.92 43.15
N THR A 643 30.49 -34.51 43.96
CA THR A 643 30.25 -34.76 45.38
C THR A 643 31.12 -33.82 46.22
N THR A 644 30.60 -33.38 47.37
CA THR A 644 31.32 -32.60 48.37
C THR A 644 31.04 -33.17 49.76
N ASN A 645 31.79 -32.73 50.77
CA ASN A 645 31.65 -33.22 52.14
C ASN A 645 30.26 -32.95 52.77
N PHE A 646 29.46 -32.07 52.18
CA PHE A 646 28.15 -31.67 52.70
C PHE A 646 26.98 -32.04 51.78
N GLY A 647 27.23 -32.67 50.63
CA GLY A 647 26.17 -33.11 49.71
C GLY A 647 26.67 -33.47 48.32
N ALA A 648 25.74 -33.80 47.43
CA ALA A 648 25.99 -34.07 46.02
C ALA A 648 25.28 -33.03 45.15
N PHE A 649 25.97 -32.50 44.15
CA PHE A 649 25.35 -31.68 43.12
C PHE A 649 24.85 -32.59 42.01
N ILE A 650 23.55 -32.52 41.76
CA ILE A 650 22.84 -33.35 40.81
C ILE A 650 22.35 -32.44 39.70
N GLN A 651 22.75 -32.73 38.47
CA GLN A 651 22.25 -32.04 37.29
C GLN A 651 20.89 -32.60 36.93
N LEU A 652 19.87 -31.75 36.97
CA LEU A 652 18.49 -32.12 36.63
C LEU A 652 18.26 -32.07 35.12
N PHE A 653 18.80 -31.03 34.47
CA PHE A 653 18.77 -30.81 33.02
C PHE A 653 19.87 -29.79 32.66
N PRO A 654 20.22 -29.61 31.38
CA PRO A 654 21.34 -28.75 30.96
C PRO A 654 21.27 -27.35 31.59
N GLY A 655 22.34 -26.94 32.29
CA GLY A 655 22.43 -25.64 32.94
C GLY A 655 21.82 -25.51 34.35
N THR A 656 21.13 -26.53 34.88
CA THR A 656 20.53 -26.49 36.23
C THR A 656 21.05 -27.62 37.12
N GLU A 657 21.79 -27.23 38.18
CA GLU A 657 22.25 -28.12 39.26
C GLU A 657 21.44 -27.87 40.53
N GLY A 658 21.01 -28.95 41.18
CA GLY A 658 20.46 -28.91 42.53
C GLY A 658 21.38 -29.59 43.53
N LEU A 659 21.35 -29.14 44.79
CA LEU A 659 22.12 -29.71 45.88
C LEU A 659 21.27 -30.73 46.65
N LEU A 660 21.69 -31.99 46.62
CA LEU A 660 21.20 -33.02 47.54
C LEU A 660 22.11 -33.03 48.77
N HIS A 661 21.63 -32.47 49.88
CA HIS A 661 22.39 -32.38 51.13
C HIS A 661 22.65 -33.78 51.72
N ILE A 662 23.79 -33.97 52.41
CA ILE A 662 24.19 -35.27 52.99
C ILE A 662 23.12 -35.90 53.90
N SER A 663 22.33 -35.07 54.58
CA SER A 663 21.23 -35.51 55.45
C SER A 663 19.96 -35.94 54.70
N GLN A 664 19.93 -35.88 53.38
CA GLN A 664 18.78 -36.23 52.53
C GLN A 664 19.15 -37.35 51.52
N ILE A 665 20.28 -38.02 51.71
CA ILE A 665 20.77 -39.10 50.83
C ILE A 665 20.19 -40.47 51.22
N ALA A 666 20.08 -40.72 52.54
CA ALA A 666 19.57 -41.97 53.12
C ALA A 666 18.87 -41.70 54.47
N GLU A 667 18.11 -42.68 54.97
CA GLU A 667 17.42 -42.63 56.27
C GLU A 667 18.41 -42.76 57.45
N GLU A 668 19.53 -43.43 57.23
CA GLU A 668 20.63 -43.57 58.18
C GLU A 668 21.62 -42.41 58.13
N ARG A 669 22.42 -42.24 59.18
CA ARG A 669 23.42 -41.17 59.25
C ARG A 669 24.57 -41.46 58.29
N VAL A 670 24.61 -40.72 57.20
CA VAL A 670 25.68 -40.79 56.20
C VAL A 670 26.88 -39.96 56.65
N ASP A 671 28.03 -40.61 56.86
CA ASP A 671 29.29 -39.94 57.23
C ASP A 671 30.09 -39.46 56.00
N LYS A 672 29.96 -40.13 54.85
CA LYS A 672 30.55 -39.70 53.57
C LYS A 672 29.57 -39.86 52.41
N VAL A 673 29.45 -38.82 51.60
CA VAL A 673 28.60 -38.81 50.39
C VAL A 673 29.04 -39.86 49.36
N GLU A 674 30.36 -40.08 49.26
CA GLU A 674 31.02 -40.99 48.32
C GLU A 674 30.65 -42.46 48.53
N ASP A 675 30.19 -42.82 49.73
CA ASP A 675 29.78 -44.19 50.06
C ASP A 675 28.42 -44.55 49.46
N HIS A 676 27.59 -43.55 49.13
CA HIS A 676 26.22 -43.74 48.63
C HIS A 676 25.99 -43.18 47.22
N LEU A 677 26.79 -42.22 46.77
CA LEU A 677 26.64 -41.57 45.46
C LEU A 677 28.00 -41.42 44.79
N LYS A 678 28.13 -41.99 43.58
CA LYS A 678 29.30 -41.79 42.73
C LYS A 678 28.98 -40.76 41.66
N VAL A 679 30.02 -40.03 41.24
CA VAL A 679 29.92 -39.13 40.08
C VAL A 679 29.52 -39.97 38.85
N GLY A 680 28.45 -39.56 38.19
CA GLY A 680 27.84 -40.28 37.07
C GLY A 680 26.61 -41.11 37.43
N ASP A 681 26.27 -41.29 38.71
CA ASP A 681 25.08 -42.06 39.10
C ASP A 681 23.80 -41.32 38.73
N LYS A 682 22.82 -42.06 38.19
CA LYS A 682 21.45 -41.59 37.94
C LYS A 682 20.60 -41.78 39.19
N ILE A 683 19.98 -40.71 39.67
CA ILE A 683 19.19 -40.70 40.89
C ILE A 683 17.92 -39.87 40.73
N THR A 684 16.81 -40.40 41.24
CA THR A 684 15.53 -39.70 41.29
C THR A 684 15.48 -38.75 42.49
N VAL A 685 15.20 -37.48 42.23
CA VAL A 685 15.22 -36.38 43.22
C VAL A 685 14.03 -35.45 43.03
N LYS A 686 13.46 -34.98 44.13
CA LYS A 686 12.37 -33.99 44.18
C LYS A 686 12.92 -32.63 44.58
N VAL A 687 12.47 -31.57 43.93
CA VAL A 687 12.82 -30.20 44.34
C VAL A 687 12.03 -29.83 45.59
N ASN A 688 12.73 -29.63 46.70
CA ASN A 688 12.11 -29.29 47.98
C ASN A 688 11.92 -27.79 48.13
N ARG A 689 12.91 -27.00 47.70
CA ARG A 689 12.88 -25.53 47.82
C ARG A 689 13.86 -24.89 46.85
N ILE A 690 13.53 -23.67 46.43
CA ILE A 690 14.43 -22.79 45.68
C ILE A 690 14.66 -21.55 46.55
N ASP A 691 15.92 -21.17 46.79
CA ASP A 691 16.27 -19.99 47.58
C ASP A 691 16.15 -18.68 46.77
N GLU A 692 16.18 -17.52 47.44
CA GLU A 692 16.11 -16.19 46.79
C GLU A 692 17.30 -15.90 45.85
N LYS A 693 18.32 -16.77 45.83
CA LYS A 693 19.49 -16.70 44.93
C LYS A 693 19.43 -17.76 43.82
N GLY A 694 18.29 -18.43 43.64
CA GLY A 694 18.06 -19.43 42.59
C GLY A 694 18.71 -20.80 42.84
N ARG A 695 19.19 -21.09 44.05
CA ARG A 695 19.78 -22.39 44.39
C ARG A 695 18.67 -23.40 44.72
N VAL A 696 18.73 -24.55 44.05
CA VAL A 696 17.73 -25.62 44.12
C VAL A 696 18.15 -26.64 45.17
N ASP A 697 17.38 -26.76 46.26
CA ASP A 697 17.54 -27.80 47.29
C ASP A 697 16.73 -29.05 46.90
N LEU A 698 17.40 -30.20 46.87
CA LEU A 698 16.83 -31.48 46.47
C LEU A 698 16.62 -32.42 47.66
N VAL A 699 15.63 -33.30 47.55
CA VAL A 699 15.37 -34.42 48.47
C VAL A 699 15.06 -35.68 47.68
N ARG A 700 15.26 -36.87 48.27
CA ARG A 700 14.77 -38.10 47.63
C ARG A 700 13.28 -38.25 47.91
N PRO A 701 12.43 -38.49 46.89
CA PRO A 701 10.98 -38.65 47.09
C PRO A 701 10.64 -39.70 48.16
N GLU A 702 11.45 -40.76 48.24
CA GLU A 702 11.30 -41.88 49.18
C GLU A 702 11.59 -41.54 50.64
N LEU A 703 12.26 -40.41 50.89
CA LEU A 703 12.67 -39.93 52.22
C LEU A 703 11.81 -38.75 52.71
N GLU A 704 10.87 -38.28 51.87
CA GLU A 704 9.96 -37.18 52.20
C GLU A 704 8.97 -37.61 53.30
N GLY A 705 8.99 -36.91 54.44
CA GLY A 705 8.18 -37.25 55.63
C GLY A 705 8.81 -38.24 56.61
N LYS A 706 9.91 -38.91 56.23
CA LYS A 706 10.68 -39.81 57.12
C LYS A 706 11.85 -39.13 57.81
N ILE A 707 12.32 -38.00 57.27
CA ILE A 707 13.44 -37.22 57.81
C ILE A 707 12.95 -35.80 58.11
N PRO A 708 13.30 -35.19 59.27
CA PRO A 708 12.85 -33.85 59.63
C PRO A 708 13.31 -32.78 58.61
N PRO A 709 12.42 -31.84 58.21
CA PRO A 709 12.76 -30.82 57.23
C PRO A 709 13.87 -29.89 57.73
N ARG A 710 14.77 -29.54 56.83
CA ARG A 710 15.92 -28.66 57.12
C ARG A 710 15.43 -27.28 57.58
N ARG A 711 15.79 -26.88 58.80
CA ARG A 711 15.59 -25.48 59.27
C ARG A 711 16.57 -24.54 58.56
N PRO A 712 16.16 -23.30 58.22
CA PRO A 712 17.01 -22.36 57.51
C PRO A 712 18.27 -22.01 58.35
N PRO A 713 19.40 -21.70 57.69
CA PRO A 713 20.55 -21.15 58.40
C PRO A 713 20.15 -19.83 59.05
N ARG A 714 20.39 -19.70 60.37
CA ARG A 714 20.20 -18.43 61.10
C ARG A 714 20.99 -17.33 60.38
N SER A 715 20.30 -16.27 59.95
CA SER A 715 20.93 -15.05 59.44
C SER A 715 21.93 -14.53 60.47
N GLY A 716 23.19 -14.40 60.05
CA GLY A 716 24.28 -13.96 60.90
C GLY A 716 23.98 -12.61 61.55
N GLY A 717 24.06 -12.56 62.87
CA GLY A 717 24.10 -11.30 63.62
C GLY A 717 25.35 -10.48 63.26
N PRO A 718 25.33 -9.17 63.55
CA PRO A 718 26.36 -8.24 63.09
C PRO A 718 27.73 -8.61 63.69
N ARG A 719 28.73 -8.82 62.83
CA ARG A 719 30.13 -8.94 63.25
C ARG A 719 30.59 -7.58 63.78
N ARG A 720 30.97 -7.55 65.06
CA ARG A 720 31.64 -6.41 65.70
C ARG A 720 33.10 -6.33 65.22
N ARG A 721 33.45 -5.13 64.75
CA ARG A 721 34.76 -4.48 64.52
C ARG A 721 35.79 -5.21 63.66
#